data_AF-A0A6G0V4Q5-F1
#
_entry.id   AF-A0A6G0V4Q5-F1
#
_cell.length_a   1.000
_cell.length_b   1.000
_cell.length_c   1.000
_cell.angle_alpha   90.00
_cell.angle_beta   90.00
_cell.angle_gamma   90.00
#
_symmetry.space_group_name_H-M   'P 1'
#
loop_
_entity.id
_entity.type
_entity.pdbx_description
1 polymer ?
#
loop_
_entity_poly.entity_id
_entity_poly.type
_entity_poly.pdbx_seq_one_letter_code
_entity_poly.pdbx_strand_id
1 'polypeptide(L)'
;MNDAAGTIQNESVSSFAVPKKFDIAGLKLPALAIVQVYERQLVLHRNFNGDFGFRIRRTNPSADPNSMKVFADPIVIKSGPPRPNDILNSVLPGDELIEINHKKISNLSREELQRVIESGGNELVIKVRTVPELAHLCGKSRRGIRDEGDAIRLSANNIVSNDFESIPEDSRYWLIHSEGYTVCQLLENLPNNKVKVRVADTLMTVDRSDVDRANPATIHNDISKLTYVNLTSAIHLLRKLSGSGLTYSDAGALSLVSLTPAEGEYTNETLIELFKGSRRDQMPSHVFATAQEIYRNLQGGVRHQSVVFTGLSGSGKSHQLRSFVQYLCGAAGWTKSLPFKFLDAAITILNAFSNCRTALNQSASRCVRMYSLGFNTSAALCSTNIRTFLLDTSKLFRQSKQDTYFHIFDYLWTESDSELRERLSLSSVAEQFDKYFIRYGSYDREEAPPKNNLKILSAAFKTLGLEKSLDPILDVLGAILHLKQAQAVDVVAARSCFVRTTSAQTAASLLGVSVDDLSRAIFHGQLTSSAPNIMNRSRLANRSESGPEALDSFIQAIYQETFNSIVALLNEKLNKSSCNSIVVVEAPGANFNYQWAEWMTEKMSNLRDLIMNYINERLAELFYDRSFQEPMEVYAREQVKVDMTLPLLKPHTITRMIDRKPQLINSVNLEERSEEERGLLHLLQEEAMFPAGCDASLLSRILLHFENNKLIRRHPSDPSAFVLGHCHNSSPTPYTVTGWVREARPSHAPYSAPELLKSSKKSIIENLFSGSAMSTSNSVYKLRHMTQSVQQESGPKFAGGFFNNIEAQIEYIVSAIQRSSKVVFIHCVQPCPSGSQTLSDQTSPMMASSGRRMDGFDVPYVRSQLQSLLLIDSVRSCNRGYPERLPFRDFRRRFQCLIQNQSIPRNIQDALDDRGAVKKILEAMDIDEHRYRLGISQVLLRSDILVTLEEKRDWQLSGLIESLQRQCRLHLSHRWLEKRRLQEIAIRCIQKNGRLYSNVREWDWWKLYTRVKPLLGVAQQDEATREWRERVQKLEATNNGLRSEHTRLENRVAELEQLLRAATQQSQALSLGLEHESEMRTRLEEELLSAKQKLREGWFHSQNY
;
A
#
# COMPACT_ATOMS: atom_id res chain seq x y z
N MET A 1 20.56 -27.40 -50.04
CA MET A 1 21.83 -27.19 -49.31
C MET A 1 21.59 -27.68 -47.91
N ASN A 2 22.00 -28.93 -47.69
CA ASN A 2 21.96 -29.64 -46.41
C ASN A 2 23.13 -29.21 -45.53
N ASP A 3 23.03 -29.55 -44.25
CA ASP A 3 24.07 -29.56 -43.22
C ASP A 3 24.34 -28.26 -42.45
N ALA A 4 23.50 -28.01 -41.44
CA ALA A 4 23.91 -27.47 -40.13
C ALA A 4 22.77 -27.59 -39.10
N ALA A 5 22.28 -28.81 -38.86
CA ALA A 5 21.45 -29.10 -37.69
C ALA A 5 22.37 -29.21 -36.46
N GLY A 6 22.77 -28.06 -35.90
CA GLY A 6 23.42 -28.00 -34.60
C GLY A 6 22.40 -28.30 -33.51
N THR A 7 22.53 -29.47 -32.90
CA THR A 7 21.79 -29.92 -31.73
C THR A 7 21.96 -28.89 -30.60
N ILE A 8 20.99 -27.98 -30.46
CA ILE A 8 20.84 -27.17 -29.26
C ILE A 8 20.49 -28.19 -28.16
N GLN A 9 21.50 -28.58 -27.38
CA GLN A 9 21.28 -29.36 -26.18
C GLN A 9 20.27 -28.59 -25.33
N ASN A 10 19.16 -29.27 -25.04
CA ASN A 10 18.20 -28.91 -24.01
C ASN A 10 18.95 -28.76 -22.68
N GLU A 11 19.51 -27.58 -22.40
CA GLU A 11 19.84 -27.18 -21.05
C GLU A 11 18.53 -27.18 -20.27
N SER A 12 18.40 -28.18 -19.42
CA SER A 12 17.33 -28.28 -18.45
C SER A 12 17.24 -26.96 -17.69
N VAL A 13 16.10 -26.28 -17.82
CA VAL A 13 15.67 -25.10 -17.03
C VAL A 13 15.51 -25.43 -15.52
N SER A 14 16.20 -26.47 -15.03
CA SER A 14 16.36 -26.85 -13.62
C SER A 14 17.44 -26.03 -12.90
N SER A 15 18.04 -25.03 -13.54
CA SER A 15 19.14 -24.23 -13.01
C SER A 15 18.73 -22.89 -12.38
N PHE A 16 17.48 -22.73 -11.93
CA PHE A 16 17.18 -21.66 -10.97
C PHE A 16 17.62 -22.12 -9.58
N ALA A 17 18.83 -21.66 -9.27
CA ALA A 17 19.72 -21.99 -8.17
C ALA A 17 19.05 -22.13 -6.80
N VAL A 18 18.78 -23.37 -6.40
CA VAL A 18 18.99 -23.75 -5.00
C VAL A 18 20.50 -23.69 -4.77
N PRO A 19 21.01 -22.81 -3.89
CA PRO A 19 22.45 -22.74 -3.66
C PRO A 19 22.98 -24.11 -3.22
N LYS A 20 24.12 -24.52 -3.78
CA LYS A 20 24.71 -25.84 -3.51
C LYS A 20 25.02 -25.97 -2.02
N LYS A 21 24.86 -27.20 -1.50
CA LYS A 21 25.43 -27.58 -0.20
C LYS A 21 26.91 -27.87 -0.42
N PHE A 22 27.76 -27.22 0.35
CA PHE A 22 29.18 -27.52 0.41
C PHE A 22 29.45 -28.21 1.74
N ASP A 23 30.00 -29.43 1.71
CA ASP A 23 30.32 -30.23 2.90
C ASP A 23 31.62 -29.74 3.56
N ILE A 24 31.61 -28.49 4.02
CA ILE A 24 32.75 -27.84 4.66
C ILE A 24 32.36 -27.46 6.09
N ALA A 25 33.07 -28.02 7.07
CA ALA A 25 32.93 -27.63 8.46
C ALA A 25 33.40 -26.17 8.63
N GLY A 26 32.53 -25.28 9.12
CA GLY A 26 32.90 -23.91 9.47
C GLY A 26 32.51 -22.82 8.47
N LEU A 27 31.66 -23.07 7.46
CA LEU A 27 31.03 -22.01 6.66
C LEU A 27 30.15 -21.13 7.56
N LYS A 28 30.71 -19.99 7.98
CA LYS A 28 30.05 -19.00 8.81
C LYS A 28 29.65 -17.80 7.97
N LEU A 29 28.53 -17.19 8.36
CA LEU A 29 28.17 -15.87 7.84
C LEU A 29 29.24 -14.85 8.30
N PRO A 30 29.60 -13.88 7.46
CA PRO A 30 30.57 -12.85 7.84
C PRO A 30 30.10 -12.10 9.08
N ALA A 31 31.05 -11.70 9.93
CA ALA A 31 30.79 -10.79 11.02
C ALA A 31 30.26 -9.46 10.47
N LEU A 32 29.30 -8.86 11.17
CA LEU A 32 28.73 -7.57 10.80
C LEU A 32 29.52 -6.46 11.48
N ALA A 33 30.04 -5.51 10.70
CA ALA A 33 30.54 -4.26 11.25
C ALA A 33 29.34 -3.42 11.72
N ILE A 34 29.31 -3.09 13.02
CA ILE A 34 28.27 -2.27 13.64
C ILE A 34 28.22 -0.91 12.92
N VAL A 35 27.02 -0.41 12.59
CA VAL A 35 26.87 0.98 12.14
C VAL A 35 27.34 1.88 13.28
N GLN A 36 28.41 2.64 13.07
CA GLN A 36 28.94 3.56 14.07
C GLN A 36 27.86 4.55 14.49
N VAL A 37 27.36 4.40 15.72
CA VAL A 37 26.41 5.34 16.31
C VAL A 37 27.21 6.42 17.01
N TYR A 38 27.06 7.66 16.58
CA TYR A 38 27.84 8.78 17.11
C TYR A 38 27.28 9.23 18.47
N GLU A 39 28.16 9.28 19.47
CA GLU A 39 27.93 9.98 20.72
C GLU A 39 28.32 11.45 20.56
N ARG A 40 27.43 12.36 20.94
CA ARG A 40 27.61 13.81 20.88
C ARG A 40 27.54 14.39 22.29
N GLN A 41 28.49 15.27 22.61
CA GLN A 41 28.41 16.10 23.80
C GLN A 41 27.82 17.46 23.39
N LEU A 42 26.70 17.84 24.00
CA LEU A 42 25.97 19.06 23.70
C LEU A 42 26.00 19.99 24.92
N VAL A 43 26.17 21.29 24.67
CA VAL A 43 26.04 22.34 25.69
C VAL A 43 24.76 23.13 25.38
N LEU A 44 23.76 23.02 26.26
CA LEU A 44 22.46 23.65 26.09
C LEU A 44 22.30 24.82 27.06
N HIS A 45 21.69 25.91 26.59
CA HIS A 45 21.40 27.10 27.40
C HIS A 45 19.90 27.22 27.70
N ARG A 46 19.54 27.82 28.83
CA ARG A 46 18.14 28.13 29.16
C ARG A 46 17.55 29.16 28.19
N ASN A 47 16.35 28.88 27.68
CA ASN A 47 15.57 29.80 26.84
C ASN A 47 14.85 30.85 27.69
N PHE A 48 14.25 31.86 27.04
CA PHE A 48 13.41 32.90 27.69
C PHE A 48 12.25 32.34 28.54
N ASN A 49 11.83 31.11 28.27
CA ASN A 49 10.77 30.41 29.01
C ASN A 49 11.28 29.63 30.23
N GLY A 50 12.59 29.61 30.48
CA GLY A 50 13.22 28.89 31.60
C GLY A 50 13.65 27.45 31.32
N ASP A 51 13.30 26.88 30.14
CA ASP A 51 13.58 25.50 29.74
C ASP A 51 14.83 25.35 28.85
N PHE A 52 15.40 24.14 28.76
CA PHE A 52 16.52 23.79 27.87
C PHE A 52 16.10 23.27 26.48
N GLY A 53 14.79 23.30 26.15
CA GLY A 53 14.30 23.02 24.79
C GLY A 53 14.10 21.55 24.41
N PHE A 54 14.16 20.61 25.35
CA PHE A 54 13.89 19.18 25.12
C PHE A 54 12.99 18.58 26.22
N ARG A 55 12.34 17.45 25.93
CA ARG A 55 11.55 16.63 26.86
C ARG A 55 12.23 15.29 27.03
N ILE A 56 12.01 14.66 28.19
CA ILE A 56 12.57 13.35 28.49
C ILE A 56 11.48 12.30 28.41
N ARG A 57 11.76 11.22 27.70
CA ARG A 57 10.90 10.05 27.59
C ARG A 57 11.67 8.82 28.05
N ARG A 58 11.15 8.09 29.04
CA ARG A 58 11.70 6.80 29.45
C ARG A 58 10.89 5.69 28.80
N THR A 59 11.56 4.76 28.14
CA THR A 59 10.92 3.57 27.55
C THR A 59 11.80 2.37 27.82
N ASN A 60 11.18 1.20 28.01
CA ASN A 60 11.89 -0.06 28.15
C ASN A 60 11.86 -0.80 26.79
N PRO A 61 12.93 -0.75 25.99
CA PRO A 61 12.94 -1.28 24.62
C PRO A 61 13.18 -2.81 24.56
N SER A 62 13.34 -3.48 25.69
CA SER A 62 13.53 -4.93 25.80
C SER A 62 12.62 -5.52 26.87
N ALA A 63 12.28 -6.81 26.76
CA ALA A 63 11.60 -7.57 27.81
C ALA A 63 12.42 -7.67 29.12
N ASP A 64 13.70 -7.26 29.08
CA ASP A 64 14.59 -7.19 30.23
C ASP A 64 14.21 -6.00 31.15
N PRO A 65 13.75 -6.23 32.40
CA PRO A 65 13.25 -5.18 33.28
C PRO A 65 14.35 -4.20 33.76
N ASN A 66 15.62 -4.53 33.56
CA ASN A 66 16.78 -3.72 33.98
C ASN A 66 17.36 -2.80 32.88
N SER A 67 16.76 -2.77 31.69
CA SER A 67 17.27 -2.09 30.48
C SER A 67 16.49 -0.81 30.16
N MET A 68 16.18 0.03 31.16
CA MET A 68 15.49 1.30 30.91
C MET A 68 16.38 2.26 30.10
N LYS A 69 15.89 2.66 28.92
CA LYS A 69 16.51 3.73 28.11
C LYS A 69 15.80 5.05 28.31
N VAL A 70 16.58 6.13 28.31
CA VAL A 70 16.10 7.49 28.46
C VAL A 70 16.36 8.23 27.16
N PHE A 71 15.33 8.84 26.59
CA PHE A 71 15.39 9.58 25.33
C PHE A 71 15.16 11.07 25.59
N ALA A 72 15.89 11.91 24.87
CA ALA A 72 15.70 13.35 24.82
C ALA A 72 15.06 13.73 23.48
N ASP A 73 13.84 14.28 23.53
CA ASP A 73 13.08 14.69 22.35
C ASP A 73 12.97 16.23 22.31
N PRO A 74 13.35 16.91 21.22
CA PRO A 74 13.30 18.36 21.15
C PRO A 74 11.85 18.90 21.19
N ILE A 75 11.63 20.03 21.88
CA ILE A 75 10.31 20.67 22.04
C ILE A 75 9.89 21.40 20.76
N VAL A 76 10.85 22.05 20.09
CA VAL A 76 10.62 22.79 18.85
C VAL A 76 11.61 22.28 17.80
N ILE A 77 11.08 21.83 16.67
CA ILE A 77 11.89 21.37 15.54
C ILE A 77 11.63 22.30 14.37
N LYS A 78 12.72 22.71 13.74
CA LYS A 78 12.66 23.46 12.50
C LYS A 78 12.32 22.51 11.36
N SER A 79 11.36 22.88 10.53
CA SER A 79 11.04 22.08 9.35
C SER A 79 12.22 22.03 8.36
N GLY A 80 12.49 20.84 7.83
CA GLY A 80 13.56 20.58 6.87
C GLY A 80 14.84 20.00 7.49
N PRO A 81 15.88 19.75 6.67
CA PRO A 81 17.08 19.08 7.15
C PRO A 81 17.80 19.97 8.18
N PRO A 82 18.32 19.38 9.27
CA PRO A 82 19.02 20.15 10.30
C PRO A 82 20.31 20.72 9.72
N ARG A 83 20.63 21.97 10.05
CA ARG A 83 21.88 22.59 9.58
C ARG A 83 23.08 21.92 10.29
N PRO A 84 24.29 21.97 9.71
CA PRO A 84 25.48 21.42 10.37
C PRO A 84 25.67 21.90 11.82
N ASN A 85 25.41 23.19 12.08
CA ASN A 85 25.48 23.75 13.44
C ASN A 85 24.34 23.25 14.35
N ASP A 86 23.15 22.99 13.79
CA ASP A 86 22.01 22.45 14.55
C ASP A 86 22.30 20.99 14.97
N ILE A 87 22.96 20.22 14.11
CA ILE A 87 23.41 18.84 14.40
C ILE A 87 24.49 18.82 15.49
N LEU A 88 25.32 19.86 15.62
CA LEU A 88 26.36 19.93 16.64
C LEU A 88 25.84 20.42 18.00
N ASN A 89 24.81 21.26 18.01
CA ASN A 89 24.41 22.01 19.21
C ASN A 89 22.97 21.75 19.67
N SER A 90 22.19 20.91 18.98
CA SER A 90 20.81 20.60 19.36
C SER A 90 20.51 19.11 19.45
N VAL A 91 19.50 18.79 20.26
CA VAL A 91 18.97 17.44 20.44
C VAL A 91 18.16 17.07 19.20
N LEU A 92 18.46 15.91 18.61
CA LEU A 92 17.72 15.34 17.49
C LEU A 92 16.60 14.43 18.03
N PRO A 93 15.50 14.26 17.28
CA PRO A 93 14.41 13.36 17.66
C PRO A 93 14.90 11.94 17.96
N GLY A 94 14.53 11.42 19.13
CA GLY A 94 14.90 10.07 19.56
C GLY A 94 16.33 9.91 20.07
N ASP A 95 17.11 10.98 20.27
CA ASP A 95 18.44 10.88 20.89
C ASP A 95 18.35 10.14 22.24
N GLU A 96 19.15 9.09 22.43
CA GLU A 96 19.30 8.40 23.72
C GLU A 96 20.20 9.25 24.62
N LEU A 97 19.70 9.65 25.77
CA LEU A 97 20.44 10.42 26.75
C LEU A 97 21.29 9.47 27.60
N ILE A 98 22.61 9.65 27.60
CA ILE A 98 23.57 8.79 28.31
C ILE A 98 24.04 9.45 29.61
N GLU A 99 24.42 10.73 29.54
CA GLU A 99 24.94 11.49 30.68
C GLU A 99 24.35 12.91 30.74
N ILE A 100 24.19 13.43 31.96
CA ILE A 100 23.87 14.83 32.23
C ILE A 100 24.88 15.35 33.25
N ASN A 101 25.57 16.45 32.93
CA ASN A 101 26.61 17.06 33.77
C ASN A 101 27.60 16.03 34.33
N HIS A 102 28.08 15.12 33.47
CA HIS A 102 29.01 14.03 33.81
C HIS A 102 28.47 12.95 34.76
N LYS A 103 27.15 12.92 35.02
CA LYS A 103 26.49 11.83 35.75
C LYS A 103 25.80 10.87 34.77
N LYS A 104 26.10 9.57 34.90
CA LYS A 104 25.43 8.51 34.12
C LYS A 104 23.96 8.39 34.51
N ILE A 105 23.10 8.27 33.51
CA ILE A 105 21.64 8.23 33.71
C ILE A 105 21.13 6.92 34.28
N SER A 106 21.86 5.82 34.05
CA SER A 106 21.59 4.52 34.67
C SER A 106 21.52 4.60 36.20
N ASN A 107 22.15 5.62 36.80
CA ASN A 107 22.27 5.78 38.24
C ASN A 107 21.27 6.81 38.82
N LEU A 108 20.39 7.40 38.00
CA LEU A 108 19.49 8.49 38.40
C LEU A 108 18.02 8.07 38.31
N SER A 109 17.29 8.22 39.41
CA SER A 109 15.82 8.13 39.41
C SER A 109 15.18 9.28 38.61
N ARG A 110 13.90 9.15 38.24
CA ARG A 110 13.18 10.19 37.46
C ARG A 110 13.17 11.54 38.20
N GLU A 111 12.95 11.49 39.51
CA GLU A 111 12.88 12.66 40.39
C GLU A 111 14.24 13.33 40.58
N GLU A 112 15.33 12.55 40.63
CA GLU A 112 16.68 13.10 40.68
C GLU A 112 17.10 13.71 39.34
N LEU A 113 16.74 13.07 38.23
CA LEU A 113 17.05 13.56 36.89
C LEU A 113 16.31 14.87 36.60
N GLN A 114 15.04 14.98 37.04
CA GLN A 114 14.29 16.22 36.99
C GLN A 114 14.87 17.30 37.93
N ARG A 115 15.26 16.94 39.16
CA ARG A 115 15.96 17.86 40.09
C ARG A 115 17.28 18.37 39.53
N VAL A 116 18.07 17.54 38.85
CA VAL A 116 19.36 17.96 38.23
C VAL A 116 19.14 18.99 37.12
N ILE A 117 18.04 18.87 36.37
CA ILE A 117 17.68 19.83 35.32
C ILE A 117 17.13 21.13 35.92
N GLU A 118 16.26 21.02 36.94
CA GLU A 118 15.64 22.18 37.60
C GLU A 118 16.66 23.00 38.43
N SER A 119 17.59 22.32 39.11
CA SER A 119 18.69 22.93 39.88
C SER A 119 19.90 23.33 39.02
N GLY A 120 19.94 22.91 37.75
CA GLY A 120 20.97 23.32 36.80
C GLY A 120 20.95 24.83 36.56
N GLY A 121 22.13 25.45 36.44
CA GLY A 121 22.29 26.88 36.17
C GLY A 121 21.81 27.29 34.77
N ASN A 122 22.48 28.27 34.16
CA ASN A 122 22.15 28.72 32.80
C ASN A 122 22.65 27.79 31.69
N GLU A 123 23.51 26.82 32.02
CA GLU A 123 24.08 25.82 31.10
C GLU A 123 23.81 24.39 31.59
N LEU A 124 23.58 23.48 30.63
CA LEU A 124 23.42 22.06 30.84
C LEU A 124 24.28 21.29 29.82
N VAL A 125 25.20 20.46 30.30
CA VAL A 125 26.04 19.61 29.44
C VAL A 125 25.43 18.23 29.39
N ILE A 126 25.07 17.75 28.20
CA ILE A 126 24.51 16.41 28.01
C ILE A 126 25.33 15.59 27.04
N LYS A 127 25.44 14.28 27.28
CA LYS A 127 26.00 13.32 26.34
C LYS A 127 24.85 12.50 25.77
N VAL A 128 24.62 12.60 24.47
CA VAL A 128 23.55 11.90 23.75
C VAL A 128 24.11 10.95 22.72
N ARG A 129 23.42 9.84 22.50
CA ARG A 129 23.66 8.90 21.40
C ARG A 129 22.55 9.04 20.38
N THR A 130 22.94 9.27 19.14
CA THR A 130 22.00 9.46 18.04
C THR A 130 21.20 8.19 17.72
N VAL A 131 19.93 8.33 17.34
CA VAL A 131 19.17 7.20 16.79
C VAL A 131 19.90 6.69 15.55
N PRO A 132 20.03 5.36 15.35
CA PRO A 132 20.64 4.78 14.16
C PRO A 132 20.12 5.42 12.86
N GLU A 133 18.82 5.68 12.76
CA GLU A 133 18.17 6.32 11.60
C GLU A 133 18.77 7.69 11.26
N LEU A 134 19.08 8.51 12.27
CA LEU A 134 19.62 9.88 12.09
C LEU A 134 21.16 9.95 12.19
N ALA A 135 21.83 8.85 12.56
CA ALA A 135 23.29 8.81 12.73
C ALA A 135 24.06 9.23 11.46
N HIS A 136 23.52 8.96 10.27
CA HIS A 136 24.12 9.40 9.00
C HIS A 136 24.24 10.92 8.85
N LEU A 137 23.33 11.68 9.46
CA LEU A 137 23.36 13.14 9.39
C LEU A 137 24.57 13.70 10.16
N CYS A 138 25.01 13.01 11.21
CA CYS A 138 26.15 13.42 12.02
C CYS A 138 27.50 13.13 11.34
N GLY A 139 27.61 12.00 10.62
CA GLY A 139 28.84 11.60 9.92
C GLY A 139 29.22 12.51 8.74
N LYS A 140 28.25 13.13 8.05
CA LYS A 140 28.52 14.04 6.93
C LYS A 140 29.35 15.29 7.32
N SER A 141 29.38 15.65 8.61
CA SER A 141 30.03 16.87 9.11
C SER A 141 31.52 16.70 9.48
N ARG A 142 32.01 15.47 9.67
CA ARG A 142 33.40 15.20 10.12
C ARG A 142 34.12 14.25 9.16
N ARG A 143 34.81 14.79 8.16
CA ARG A 143 35.87 14.04 7.46
C ARG A 143 37.09 13.98 8.38
N GLY A 144 37.50 12.79 8.84
CA GLY A 144 38.88 12.57 9.33
C GLY A 144 39.11 12.04 10.75
N ILE A 145 38.10 11.55 11.49
CA ILE A 145 38.32 10.94 12.81
C ILE A 145 37.83 9.49 12.79
N ARG A 146 38.76 8.53 12.92
CA ARG A 146 38.48 7.15 13.31
C ARG A 146 38.46 7.14 14.84
N ASP A 147 37.36 6.69 15.45
CA ASP A 147 37.28 6.54 16.91
C ASP A 147 36.59 5.23 17.28
N GLU A 148 37.04 4.67 18.41
CA GLU A 148 36.78 3.31 18.87
C GLU A 148 35.34 3.13 19.35
N GLY A 149 34.70 2.05 18.88
CA GLY A 149 33.26 1.83 19.00
C GLY A 149 32.81 1.32 20.36
N ASP A 150 31.58 1.68 20.73
CA ASP A 150 30.83 1.06 21.82
C ASP A 150 29.74 0.13 21.26
N ALA A 151 29.66 -1.07 21.85
CA ALA A 151 28.89 -2.21 21.38
C ALA A 151 27.44 -2.20 21.89
N ILE A 152 26.43 -2.21 21.01
CA ILE A 152 25.07 -2.64 21.37
C ILE A 152 24.38 -3.35 20.18
N ARG A 153 23.83 -4.55 20.48
CA ARG A 153 22.94 -5.46 19.72
C ARG A 153 23.53 -6.71 19.05
N LEU A 154 24.83 -6.96 19.17
CA LEU A 154 25.39 -8.32 19.01
C LEU A 154 26.22 -8.60 20.27
N SER A 155 26.02 -9.77 20.90
CA SER A 155 26.76 -10.15 22.10
C SER A 155 28.27 -10.07 21.81
N ALA A 156 29.02 -9.42 22.70
CA ALA A 156 30.45 -9.16 22.58
C ALA A 156 31.34 -10.43 22.65
N ASN A 157 30.78 -11.62 22.47
CA ASN A 157 31.53 -12.86 22.47
C ASN A 157 31.70 -13.37 21.03
N ASN A 158 32.89 -13.11 20.49
CA ASN A 158 33.45 -13.53 19.20
C ASN A 158 33.40 -12.50 18.05
N ILE A 159 34.02 -11.33 18.25
CA ILE A 159 34.53 -10.52 17.13
C ILE A 159 35.80 -11.21 16.60
N VAL A 160 35.63 -12.12 15.64
CA VAL A 160 36.74 -12.52 14.75
C VAL A 160 36.75 -11.51 13.60
N SER A 161 37.40 -10.37 13.83
CA SER A 161 37.60 -9.30 12.83
C SER A 161 38.69 -9.61 11.80
N ASN A 162 39.38 -10.75 11.90
CA ASN A 162 40.65 -10.95 11.21
C ASN A 162 40.54 -11.43 9.74
N ASP A 163 39.40 -11.92 9.28
CA ASP A 163 39.31 -12.57 7.95
C ASP A 163 38.84 -11.65 6.81
N PHE A 164 38.05 -10.61 7.08
CA PHE A 164 37.54 -9.73 6.02
C PHE A 164 38.58 -8.70 5.57
N GLU A 165 39.30 -8.10 6.51
CA GLU A 165 40.30 -7.06 6.24
C GLU A 165 41.65 -7.60 5.74
N SER A 166 41.95 -8.87 5.99
CA SER A 166 43.19 -9.52 5.53
C SER A 166 43.21 -9.83 4.03
N ILE A 167 42.04 -9.90 3.39
CA ILE A 167 41.91 -10.18 1.95
C ILE A 167 41.97 -8.86 1.15
N PRO A 168 42.86 -8.74 0.13
CA PRO A 168 42.91 -7.57 -0.75
C PRO A 168 41.56 -7.32 -1.44
N GLU A 169 41.12 -6.05 -1.46
CA GLU A 169 39.78 -5.65 -1.95
C GLU A 169 39.49 -6.13 -3.38
N ASP A 170 40.48 -6.09 -4.26
CA ASP A 170 40.32 -6.53 -5.67
C ASP A 170 40.05 -8.02 -5.81
N SER A 171 40.53 -8.82 -4.85
CA SER A 171 40.38 -10.28 -4.82
C SER A 171 39.24 -10.76 -3.91
N ARG A 172 38.43 -9.86 -3.35
CA ARG A 172 37.41 -10.19 -2.35
C ARG A 172 36.07 -10.55 -3.00
N TYR A 173 35.59 -11.75 -2.71
CA TYR A 173 34.36 -12.33 -3.26
C TYR A 173 33.50 -12.95 -2.15
N TRP A 174 32.23 -13.18 -2.43
CA TRP A 174 31.29 -13.95 -1.64
C TRP A 174 31.09 -15.32 -2.26
N LEU A 175 31.30 -16.39 -1.50
CA LEU A 175 30.88 -17.73 -1.87
C LEU A 175 29.43 -17.94 -1.42
N ILE A 176 28.55 -18.31 -2.34
CA ILE A 176 27.11 -18.52 -2.10
C ILE A 176 26.85 -19.99 -1.79
N HIS A 177 26.16 -20.30 -0.68
CA HIS A 177 25.83 -21.67 -0.27
C HIS A 177 24.41 -21.77 0.30
N SER A 178 23.90 -23.00 0.51
CA SER A 178 22.50 -23.24 0.97
C SER A 178 22.15 -22.45 2.22
N GLU A 179 23.07 -22.43 3.18
CA GLU A 179 22.90 -21.78 4.49
C GLU A 179 23.16 -20.26 4.49
N GLY A 180 23.56 -19.67 3.36
CA GLY A 180 23.91 -18.24 3.32
C GLY A 180 25.06 -17.91 2.37
N TYR A 181 26.05 -17.17 2.87
CA TYR A 181 27.24 -16.78 2.12
C TYR A 181 28.44 -16.57 3.05
N THR A 182 29.65 -16.77 2.53
CA THR A 182 30.92 -16.59 3.25
C THR A 182 31.90 -15.78 2.41
N VAL A 183 32.82 -15.07 3.04
CA VAL A 183 33.88 -14.31 2.35
C VAL A 183 34.89 -15.30 1.77
N CYS A 184 35.33 -15.06 0.53
CA CYS A 184 36.36 -15.84 -0.13
C CYS A 184 37.33 -14.94 -0.89
N GLN A 185 38.56 -15.41 -1.06
CA GLN A 185 39.57 -14.78 -1.91
C GLN A 185 39.60 -15.49 -3.27
N LEU A 186 39.40 -14.75 -4.35
CA LEU A 186 39.58 -15.26 -5.71
C LEU A 186 41.08 -15.30 -6.03
N LEU A 187 41.59 -16.48 -6.43
CA LEU A 187 43.01 -16.67 -6.77
C LEU A 187 43.23 -16.71 -8.28
N GLU A 188 42.45 -17.52 -9.00
CA GLU A 188 42.64 -17.76 -10.42
C GLU A 188 41.32 -18.10 -11.12
N ASN A 189 41.16 -17.62 -12.35
CA ASN A 189 40.07 -18.02 -13.24
C ASN A 189 40.52 -19.23 -14.07
N LEU A 190 39.81 -20.34 -13.98
CA LEU A 190 40.12 -21.58 -14.70
C LEU A 190 39.31 -21.65 -16.01
N PRO A 191 39.76 -22.42 -17.02
CA PRO A 191 38.94 -22.73 -18.19
C PRO A 191 37.66 -23.49 -17.78
N ASN A 192 36.61 -23.39 -18.61
CA ASN A 192 35.27 -23.97 -18.39
C ASN A 192 34.40 -23.27 -17.32
N ASN A 193 34.49 -21.93 -17.20
CA ASN A 193 33.63 -21.13 -16.32
C ASN A 193 33.77 -21.48 -14.81
N LYS A 194 34.93 -22.03 -14.42
CA LYS A 194 35.27 -22.37 -13.04
C LYS A 194 36.29 -21.39 -12.46
N VAL A 195 36.30 -21.24 -11.16
CA VAL A 195 37.21 -20.36 -10.43
C VAL A 195 37.80 -21.06 -9.22
N LYS A 196 39.08 -20.77 -8.94
CA LYS A 196 39.77 -21.26 -7.75
C LYS A 196 39.69 -20.20 -6.65
N VAL A 197 39.05 -20.54 -5.55
CA VAL A 197 38.84 -19.64 -4.41
C VAL A 197 39.44 -20.22 -3.12
N ARG A 198 39.86 -19.34 -2.23
CA ARG A 198 40.32 -19.67 -0.87
C ARG A 198 39.26 -19.22 0.15
N VAL A 199 38.83 -20.14 1.02
CA VAL A 199 37.88 -19.88 2.13
C VAL A 199 38.46 -20.47 3.40
N ALA A 200 38.66 -19.67 4.45
CA ALA A 200 39.19 -20.14 5.74
C ALA A 200 40.39 -21.11 5.58
N ASP A 201 41.39 -20.69 4.80
CA ASP A 201 42.61 -21.44 4.43
C ASP A 201 42.43 -22.70 3.57
N THR A 202 41.21 -23.06 3.18
CA THR A 202 40.93 -24.16 2.25
C THR A 202 40.82 -23.66 0.80
N LEU A 203 41.44 -24.39 -0.13
CA LEU A 203 41.37 -24.13 -1.57
C LEU A 203 40.26 -24.97 -2.20
N MET A 204 39.35 -24.33 -2.95
CA MET A 204 38.27 -25.01 -3.65
C MET A 204 38.12 -24.50 -5.08
N THR A 205 37.61 -25.36 -5.95
CA THR A 205 37.22 -24.98 -7.31
C THR A 205 35.70 -24.94 -7.37
N VAL A 206 35.14 -23.77 -7.67
CA VAL A 206 33.69 -23.54 -7.73
C VAL A 206 33.31 -22.96 -9.10
N ASP A 207 32.03 -22.99 -9.43
CA ASP A 207 31.56 -22.39 -10.68
C ASP A 207 31.52 -20.86 -10.54
N ARG A 208 31.74 -20.13 -11.63
CA ARG A 208 31.73 -18.66 -11.63
C ARG A 208 30.39 -18.06 -11.17
N SER A 209 29.29 -18.80 -11.32
CA SER A 209 27.94 -18.44 -10.87
C SER A 209 27.77 -18.49 -9.35
N ASP A 210 28.60 -19.27 -8.65
CA ASP A 210 28.49 -19.50 -7.22
C ASP A 210 29.28 -18.45 -6.41
N VAL A 211 29.93 -17.50 -7.10
CA VAL A 211 30.73 -16.44 -6.49
C VAL A 211 30.31 -15.04 -6.95
N ASP A 212 30.01 -14.18 -5.98
CA ASP A 212 29.66 -12.78 -6.19
C ASP A 212 30.85 -11.88 -5.79
N ARG A 213 31.10 -10.77 -6.50
CA ARG A 213 32.15 -9.82 -6.07
C ARG A 213 31.73 -9.11 -4.78
N ALA A 214 32.62 -9.02 -3.80
CA ALA A 214 32.32 -8.34 -2.56
C ALA A 214 32.46 -6.82 -2.71
N ASN A 215 31.55 -6.07 -2.11
CA ASN A 215 31.69 -4.61 -2.02
C ASN A 215 32.69 -4.25 -0.88
N PRO A 216 33.34 -3.06 -0.94
CA PRO A 216 34.24 -2.57 0.11
C PRO A 216 33.57 -2.49 1.50
N ALA A 217 34.30 -2.25 2.60
CA ALA A 217 33.67 -2.14 3.92
C ALA A 217 32.90 -0.82 4.13
N THR A 218 33.27 0.24 3.41
CA THR A 218 32.80 1.64 3.57
C THR A 218 31.47 1.94 2.85
N ILE A 219 30.62 0.94 2.64
CA ILE A 219 29.42 1.07 1.82
C ILE A 219 28.35 1.92 2.51
N HIS A 220 27.68 2.75 1.71
CA HIS A 220 26.46 3.49 2.06
C HIS A 220 25.28 2.56 2.43
N ASN A 221 24.32 3.06 3.18
CA ASN A 221 23.18 2.28 3.65
C ASN A 221 22.06 2.10 2.59
N ASP A 222 22.41 2.16 1.31
CA ASP A 222 21.52 2.26 0.15
C ASP A 222 21.91 1.23 -0.92
N ILE A 223 20.96 0.40 -1.35
CA ILE A 223 21.19 -0.65 -2.36
C ILE A 223 21.52 -0.02 -3.72
N SER A 224 20.96 1.14 -4.04
CA SER A 224 21.21 1.83 -5.32
C SER A 224 22.64 2.36 -5.46
N LYS A 225 23.30 2.63 -4.33
CA LYS A 225 24.66 3.16 -4.25
C LYS A 225 25.74 2.06 -4.15
N LEU A 226 25.35 0.79 -4.27
CA LEU A 226 26.30 -0.33 -4.33
C LEU A 226 27.13 -0.29 -5.62
N THR A 227 28.45 -0.44 -5.50
CA THR A 227 29.36 -0.53 -6.66
C THR A 227 29.11 -1.83 -7.44
N TYR A 228 29.08 -2.96 -6.72
CA TYR A 228 28.73 -4.26 -7.27
C TYR A 228 27.31 -4.61 -6.83
N VAL A 229 26.34 -4.32 -7.70
CA VAL A 229 24.93 -4.64 -7.46
C VAL A 229 24.72 -6.14 -7.67
N ASN A 230 24.88 -6.93 -6.61
CA ASN A 230 24.58 -8.36 -6.59
C ASN A 230 23.66 -8.73 -5.42
N LEU A 231 23.00 -9.87 -5.55
CA LEU A 231 22.00 -10.33 -4.59
C LEU A 231 22.63 -10.54 -3.21
N THR A 232 23.84 -11.12 -3.16
CA THR A 232 24.53 -11.41 -1.91
C THR A 232 24.94 -10.14 -1.16
N SER A 233 25.42 -9.10 -1.84
CA SER A 233 25.76 -7.81 -1.23
C SER A 233 24.52 -7.06 -0.76
N ALA A 234 23.40 -7.13 -1.48
CA ALA A 234 22.14 -6.56 -1.02
C ALA A 234 21.64 -7.25 0.26
N ILE A 235 21.71 -8.58 0.33
CA ILE A 235 21.36 -9.32 1.55
C ILE A 235 22.33 -8.98 2.70
N HIS A 236 23.63 -8.87 2.41
CA HIS A 236 24.63 -8.46 3.40
C HIS A 236 24.33 -7.07 3.96
N LEU A 237 23.98 -6.13 3.09
CA LEU A 237 23.56 -4.79 3.49
C LEU A 237 22.30 -4.83 4.35
N LEU A 238 21.25 -5.53 3.92
CA LEU A 238 19.99 -5.64 4.69
C LEU A 238 20.20 -6.32 6.05
N ARG A 239 21.08 -7.32 6.13
CA ARG A 239 21.48 -7.95 7.40
C ARG A 239 22.22 -6.97 8.31
N LYS A 240 23.14 -6.16 7.76
CA LYS A 240 23.84 -5.09 8.50
C LYS A 240 22.86 -4.04 9.02
N LEU A 241 21.90 -3.62 8.20
CA LEU A 241 20.86 -2.65 8.57
C LEU A 241 19.96 -3.20 9.68
N SER A 242 19.47 -4.44 9.51
CA SER A 242 18.64 -5.13 10.51
C SER A 242 19.36 -5.26 11.86
N GLY A 243 20.63 -5.70 11.87
CA GLY A 243 21.45 -5.76 13.08
C GLY A 243 21.69 -4.40 13.74
N SER A 244 21.68 -3.32 12.95
CA SER A 244 21.86 -1.94 13.43
C SER A 244 20.54 -1.23 13.79
N GLY A 245 19.39 -1.91 13.70
CA GLY A 245 18.08 -1.33 13.96
C GLY A 245 17.59 -0.35 12.88
N LEU A 246 18.20 -0.37 11.69
CA LEU A 246 17.77 0.42 10.53
C LEU A 246 16.79 -0.40 9.69
N THR A 247 15.63 0.18 9.42
CA THR A 247 14.51 -0.54 8.80
C THR A 247 14.32 -0.26 7.31
N TYR A 248 14.98 0.76 6.75
CA TYR A 248 14.76 1.18 5.37
C TYR A 248 16.05 1.24 4.56
N SER A 249 15.95 0.94 3.27
CA SER A 249 17.02 1.16 2.28
C SER A 249 16.41 1.52 0.94
N ASP A 250 16.94 2.56 0.30
CA ASP A 250 16.57 2.90 -1.08
C ASP A 250 17.07 1.83 -2.05
N ALA A 251 16.30 1.58 -3.10
CA ALA A 251 16.61 0.61 -4.14
C ALA A 251 16.31 1.21 -5.53
N GLY A 252 16.80 2.43 -5.74
CA GLY A 252 16.63 3.19 -6.97
C GLY A 252 15.51 4.23 -6.88
N ALA A 253 15.23 4.90 -8.00
CA ALA A 253 14.28 6.01 -8.04
C ALA A 253 12.83 5.58 -7.75
N LEU A 254 12.46 4.36 -8.15
CA LEU A 254 11.09 3.85 -8.07
C LEU A 254 10.82 2.94 -6.86
N SER A 255 11.87 2.49 -6.15
CA SER A 255 11.73 1.44 -5.12
C SER A 255 12.36 1.81 -3.78
N LEU A 256 11.66 1.48 -2.70
CA LEU A 256 12.12 1.51 -1.32
C LEU A 256 11.96 0.11 -0.71
N VAL A 257 12.96 -0.38 0.01
CA VAL A 257 12.88 -1.62 0.80
C VAL A 257 12.63 -1.28 2.26
N SER A 258 11.68 -1.97 2.87
CA SER A 258 11.38 -1.92 4.30
C SER A 258 11.56 -3.31 4.93
N LEU A 259 12.26 -3.35 6.07
CA LEU A 259 12.49 -4.54 6.91
C LEU A 259 11.67 -4.48 8.22
N THR A 260 10.73 -3.55 8.34
CA THR A 260 10.04 -3.25 9.60
C THR A 260 9.16 -4.43 10.03
N PRO A 261 9.25 -4.91 11.30
CA PRO A 261 8.33 -5.90 11.82
C PRO A 261 6.90 -5.33 11.91
N ALA A 262 5.89 -6.20 11.95
CA ALA A 262 4.47 -5.80 11.91
C ALA A 262 4.02 -4.89 13.07
N GLU A 263 4.77 -4.85 14.18
CA GLU A 263 4.45 -4.07 15.39
C GLU A 263 5.60 -3.09 15.72
N GLY A 264 5.58 -1.91 15.13
CA GLY A 264 6.42 -0.77 15.54
C GLY A 264 5.61 0.30 16.26
N GLU A 265 6.18 0.92 17.30
CA GLU A 265 5.58 2.09 17.96
C GLU A 265 5.38 3.24 16.96
N TYR A 266 4.28 3.98 17.15
CA TYR A 266 3.84 5.04 16.25
C TYR A 266 4.92 6.09 16.00
N THR A 267 5.07 6.46 14.73
CA THR A 267 6.03 7.47 14.30
C THR A 267 5.77 8.83 14.96
N ASN A 268 6.83 9.41 15.50
CA ASN A 268 6.80 10.66 16.26
C ASN A 268 6.51 11.87 15.34
N GLU A 269 5.64 12.79 15.77
CA GLU A 269 5.33 14.03 15.02
C GLU A 269 6.60 14.85 14.74
N THR A 270 7.60 14.71 15.61
CA THR A 270 8.92 15.33 15.49
C THR A 270 9.67 14.91 14.22
N LEU A 271 9.58 13.64 13.83
CA LEU A 271 10.20 13.13 12.60
C LEU A 271 9.50 13.70 11.36
N ILE A 272 8.18 13.90 11.40
CA ILE A 272 7.44 14.47 10.26
C ILE A 272 7.97 15.87 9.94
N GLU A 273 8.16 16.72 10.95
CA GLU A 273 8.70 18.07 10.75
C GLU A 273 10.14 18.04 10.20
N LEU A 274 10.98 17.10 10.63
CA LEU A 274 12.36 16.95 10.13
C LEU A 274 12.41 16.60 8.64
N PHE A 275 11.55 15.69 8.18
CA PHE A 275 11.49 15.29 6.77
C PHE A 275 10.75 16.31 5.89
N LYS A 276 9.93 17.18 6.47
CA LYS A 276 9.10 18.16 5.75
C LYS A 276 9.95 19.14 4.95
N GLY A 277 9.73 19.17 3.65
CA GLY A 277 10.47 20.06 2.74
C GLY A 277 11.86 19.56 2.35
N SER A 278 12.32 18.42 2.88
CA SER A 278 13.64 17.84 2.58
C SER A 278 13.66 17.13 1.22
N ARG A 279 14.82 17.12 0.54
CA ARG A 279 15.05 16.24 -0.64
C ARG A 279 15.37 14.83 -0.17
N ARG A 280 15.18 13.84 -1.06
CA ARG A 280 15.46 12.43 -0.76
C ARG A 280 16.90 12.20 -0.31
N ASP A 281 17.90 12.80 -0.96
CA ASP A 281 19.32 12.65 -0.58
C ASP A 281 19.78 13.44 0.66
N GLN A 282 18.96 14.41 1.09
CA GLN A 282 19.26 15.22 2.29
C GLN A 282 18.94 14.47 3.58
N MET A 283 18.04 13.49 3.50
CA MET A 283 17.57 12.69 4.64
C MET A 283 17.97 11.22 4.44
N PRO A 284 18.09 10.44 5.53
CA PRO A 284 18.24 8.99 5.43
C PRO A 284 17.02 8.35 4.73
N SER A 285 17.22 7.19 4.11
CA SER A 285 16.15 6.40 3.50
C SER A 285 15.05 6.13 4.53
N HIS A 286 13.82 6.52 4.21
CA HIS A 286 12.65 6.36 5.07
C HIS A 286 11.37 6.50 4.23
N VAL A 287 10.27 5.88 4.65
CA VAL A 287 8.95 6.04 3.98
C VAL A 287 8.51 7.51 3.89
N PHE A 288 8.94 8.35 4.82
CA PHE A 288 8.70 9.80 4.84
C PHE A 288 9.47 10.55 3.76
N ALA A 289 10.71 10.15 3.46
CA ALA A 289 11.46 10.74 2.36
C ALA A 289 10.75 10.46 1.02
N THR A 290 10.26 9.23 0.85
CA THR A 290 9.46 8.84 -0.31
C THR A 290 8.15 9.62 -0.40
N ALA A 291 7.42 9.73 0.71
CA ALA A 291 6.18 10.51 0.77
C ALA A 291 6.40 11.99 0.44
N GLN A 292 7.49 12.58 0.96
CA GLN A 292 7.88 13.97 0.67
C GLN A 292 8.26 14.17 -0.80
N GLU A 293 8.98 13.23 -1.41
CA GLU A 293 9.33 13.28 -2.82
C GLU A 293 8.08 13.26 -3.70
N ILE A 294 7.14 12.37 -3.42
CA ILE A 294 5.87 12.26 -4.15
C ILE A 294 5.04 13.53 -3.97
N TYR A 295 4.95 14.05 -2.75
CA TYR A 295 4.25 15.30 -2.47
C TYR A 295 4.88 16.49 -3.21
N ARG A 296 6.22 16.56 -3.28
CA ARG A 296 6.93 17.57 -4.09
C ARG A 296 6.65 17.44 -5.58
N ASN A 297 6.59 16.21 -6.11
CA ASN A 297 6.25 15.98 -7.51
C ASN A 297 4.82 16.42 -7.83
N LEU A 298 3.89 16.24 -6.89
CA LEU A 298 2.52 16.77 -6.99
C LEU A 298 2.47 18.30 -6.94
N GLN A 299 3.34 18.94 -6.17
CA GLN A 299 3.45 20.42 -6.15
C GLN A 299 4.10 20.95 -7.44
N GLY A 300 5.04 20.21 -8.00
CA GLY A 300 5.78 20.57 -9.22
C GLY A 300 5.03 20.28 -10.53
N GLY A 301 3.96 19.49 -10.50
CA GLY A 301 3.18 19.13 -11.69
C GLY A 301 1.73 18.73 -11.39
N VAL A 302 0.82 18.99 -12.33
CA VAL A 302 -0.63 18.73 -12.21
C VAL A 302 -0.99 17.28 -12.56
N ARG A 303 -0.18 16.29 -12.15
CA ARG A 303 -0.40 14.88 -12.53
C ARG A 303 -0.53 13.97 -11.33
N HIS A 304 -1.43 13.00 -11.47
CA HIS A 304 -1.66 11.96 -10.48
C HIS A 304 -0.40 11.13 -10.26
N GLN A 305 -0.17 10.74 -9.00
CA GLN A 305 0.93 9.90 -8.55
C GLN A 305 0.37 8.60 -7.97
N SER A 306 1.13 7.51 -7.98
CA SER A 306 0.70 6.26 -7.35
C SER A 306 1.79 5.59 -6.52
N VAL A 307 1.39 4.98 -5.41
CA VAL A 307 2.24 4.20 -4.51
C VAL A 307 1.66 2.81 -4.32
N VAL A 308 2.48 1.79 -4.49
CA VAL A 308 2.08 0.38 -4.35
C VAL A 308 2.92 -0.29 -3.27
N PHE A 309 2.26 -0.84 -2.25
CA PHE A 309 2.90 -1.65 -1.22
C PHE A 309 2.89 -3.13 -1.62
N THR A 310 4.06 -3.77 -1.65
CA THR A 310 4.23 -5.18 -2.04
C THR A 310 4.98 -5.96 -0.96
N GLY A 311 4.79 -7.28 -0.89
CA GLY A 311 5.50 -8.16 0.06
C GLY A 311 4.65 -9.29 0.63
N LEU A 312 5.29 -10.23 1.32
CA LEU A 312 4.64 -11.41 1.93
C LEU A 312 3.65 -11.06 3.05
N SER A 313 2.73 -11.96 3.37
CA SER A 313 1.84 -11.79 4.53
C SER A 313 2.66 -11.65 5.83
N GLY A 314 2.39 -10.61 6.61
CA GLY A 314 3.14 -10.31 7.85
C GLY A 314 4.33 -9.36 7.68
N SER A 315 4.68 -8.94 6.45
CA SER A 315 5.86 -8.09 6.21
C SER A 315 5.74 -6.60 6.59
N GLY A 316 4.63 -6.18 7.21
CA GLY A 316 4.46 -4.79 7.68
C GLY A 316 3.85 -3.79 6.67
N LYS A 317 3.30 -4.26 5.54
CA LYS A 317 2.64 -3.39 4.52
C LYS A 317 1.65 -2.38 5.09
N SER A 318 0.71 -2.83 5.92
CA SER A 318 -0.32 -1.97 6.51
C SER A 318 0.25 -0.91 7.45
N HIS A 319 1.33 -1.24 8.16
CA HIS A 319 2.06 -0.30 9.02
C HIS A 319 2.71 0.79 8.16
N GLN A 320 3.40 0.40 7.08
CA GLN A 320 4.04 1.34 6.16
C GLN A 320 3.03 2.27 5.47
N LEU A 321 1.87 1.75 5.09
CA LEU A 321 0.77 2.57 4.56
C LEU A 321 0.30 3.61 5.58
N ARG A 322 0.10 3.22 6.84
CA ARG A 322 -0.34 4.11 7.90
C ARG A 322 0.68 5.24 8.13
N SER A 323 1.96 4.92 8.22
CA SER A 323 3.05 5.90 8.35
C SER A 323 3.12 6.84 7.15
N PHE A 324 3.00 6.31 5.93
CA PHE A 324 2.97 7.12 4.71
C PHE A 324 1.83 8.15 4.71
N VAL A 325 0.62 7.72 5.07
CA VAL A 325 -0.55 8.61 5.14
C VAL A 325 -0.42 9.62 6.28
N GLN A 326 0.09 9.20 7.44
CA GLN A 326 0.34 10.09 8.58
C GLN A 326 1.28 11.24 8.21
N TYR A 327 2.34 10.94 7.47
CA TYR A 327 3.26 11.95 6.96
C TYR A 327 2.55 12.97 6.07
N LEU A 328 1.76 12.51 5.08
CA LEU A 328 1.04 13.41 4.18
C LEU A 328 0.04 14.29 4.93
N CYS A 329 -0.70 13.76 5.92
CA CYS A 329 -1.58 14.56 6.76
C CYS A 329 -0.84 15.65 7.56
N GLY A 330 0.37 15.35 8.04
CA GLY A 330 1.17 16.29 8.83
C GLY A 330 1.93 17.33 8.00
N ALA A 331 2.42 16.93 6.82
CA ALA A 331 3.28 17.75 5.95
C ALA A 331 2.51 18.54 4.88
N ALA A 332 1.35 18.06 4.41
CA ALA A 332 0.64 18.66 3.29
C ALA A 332 -0.19 19.89 3.67
N GLY A 333 0.15 21.03 3.07
CA GLY A 333 -0.51 22.31 3.30
C GLY A 333 -0.35 22.86 4.71
N TRP A 334 -0.70 24.14 4.88
CA TRP A 334 -0.68 24.82 6.19
C TRP A 334 -2.03 24.72 6.92
N THR A 335 -3.13 24.51 6.18
CA THR A 335 -4.49 24.46 6.71
C THR A 335 -4.83 23.14 7.41
N LYS A 336 -4.00 22.09 7.25
CA LYS A 336 -4.21 20.74 7.81
C LYS A 336 -5.68 20.29 7.76
N SER A 337 -6.31 20.46 6.59
CA SER A 337 -7.77 20.33 6.43
C SER A 337 -8.33 18.94 6.71
N LEU A 338 -7.51 17.89 6.54
CA LEU A 338 -7.84 16.52 6.89
C LEU A 338 -6.82 15.97 7.90
N PRO A 339 -7.12 16.09 9.21
CA PRO A 339 -6.29 15.52 10.28
C PRO A 339 -6.15 14.00 10.18
N PHE A 340 -4.97 13.48 10.56
CA PHE A 340 -4.66 12.04 10.51
C PHE A 340 -5.64 11.19 11.33
N LYS A 341 -6.15 11.70 12.47
CA LYS A 341 -7.13 11.00 13.32
C LYS A 341 -8.36 10.47 12.57
N PHE A 342 -8.83 11.17 11.53
CA PHE A 342 -9.99 10.73 10.75
C PHE A 342 -9.63 9.55 9.84
N LEU A 343 -8.46 9.59 9.20
CA LEU A 343 -7.97 8.49 8.37
C LEU A 343 -7.58 7.28 9.22
N ASP A 344 -6.98 7.50 10.39
CA ASP A 344 -6.65 6.43 11.32
C ASP A 344 -7.91 5.71 11.85
N ALA A 345 -8.96 6.48 12.18
CA ALA A 345 -10.27 5.93 12.51
C ALA A 345 -10.86 5.09 11.36
N ALA A 346 -10.79 5.60 10.12
CA ALA A 346 -11.27 4.88 8.93
C ALA A 346 -10.48 3.58 8.67
N ILE A 347 -9.15 3.61 8.78
CA ILE A 347 -8.29 2.42 8.65
C ILE A 347 -8.61 1.41 9.76
N THR A 348 -8.85 1.87 10.98
CA THR A 348 -9.21 1.00 12.12
C THR A 348 -10.55 0.30 11.88
N ILE A 349 -11.56 1.01 11.38
CA ILE A 349 -12.84 0.42 10.99
C ILE A 349 -12.62 -0.62 9.87
N LEU A 350 -11.90 -0.28 8.81
CA LEU A 350 -11.63 -1.22 7.70
C LEU A 350 -10.91 -2.49 8.19
N ASN A 351 -9.92 -2.35 9.07
CA ASN A 351 -9.20 -3.48 9.65
C ASN A 351 -10.13 -4.41 10.45
N ALA A 352 -11.06 -3.87 11.24
CA ALA A 352 -12.01 -4.69 12.00
C ALA A 352 -12.89 -5.57 11.09
N PHE A 353 -13.35 -5.04 9.95
CA PHE A 353 -14.27 -5.72 9.04
C PHE A 353 -13.61 -6.50 7.89
N SER A 354 -12.29 -6.39 7.69
CA SER A 354 -11.62 -7.08 6.57
C SER A 354 -10.31 -7.79 6.92
N ASN A 355 -9.80 -7.63 8.15
CA ASN A 355 -8.69 -8.43 8.61
C ASN A 355 -9.17 -9.64 9.41
N CYS A 356 -8.40 -10.72 9.37
CA CYS A 356 -8.55 -11.88 10.23
C CYS A 356 -7.18 -12.36 10.72
N ARG A 357 -7.16 -13.22 11.75
CA ARG A 357 -5.94 -13.91 12.16
C ARG A 357 -5.74 -15.14 11.28
N THR A 358 -4.50 -15.31 10.83
CA THR A 358 -4.03 -16.44 10.03
C THR A 358 -2.80 -17.05 10.71
N ALA A 359 -2.38 -18.22 10.25
CA ALA A 359 -1.17 -18.88 10.73
C ALA A 359 0.09 -17.99 10.64
N LEU A 360 0.20 -17.15 9.59
CA LEU A 360 1.39 -16.35 9.30
C LEU A 360 1.35 -14.94 9.88
N ASN A 361 0.14 -14.43 10.15
CA ASN A 361 -0.08 -13.04 10.51
C ASN A 361 -1.30 -12.92 11.43
N GLN A 362 -1.12 -12.24 12.56
CA GLN A 362 -2.15 -11.98 13.55
C GLN A 362 -3.27 -11.06 13.05
N SER A 363 -2.97 -10.19 12.07
CA SER A 363 -3.93 -9.27 11.47
C SER A 363 -3.70 -9.19 9.96
N ALA A 364 -4.11 -10.24 9.24
CA ALA A 364 -3.96 -10.35 7.80
C ALA A 364 -5.12 -9.66 7.07
N SER A 365 -4.80 -8.69 6.22
CA SER A 365 -5.80 -8.08 5.32
C SER A 365 -6.26 -9.07 4.25
N ARG A 366 -7.58 -9.17 4.07
CA ARG A 366 -8.22 -10.09 3.11
C ARG A 366 -8.97 -9.39 1.98
N CYS A 367 -8.64 -8.14 1.71
CA CYS A 367 -9.12 -7.38 0.55
C CYS A 367 -8.03 -6.43 0.04
N VAL A 368 -8.11 -6.04 -1.23
CA VAL A 368 -7.26 -4.98 -1.78
C VAL A 368 -7.89 -3.63 -1.43
N ARG A 369 -7.07 -2.69 -0.97
CA ARG A 369 -7.51 -1.34 -0.58
C ARG A 369 -6.77 -0.29 -1.40
N MET A 370 -7.52 0.67 -1.91
CA MET A 370 -7.02 1.76 -2.73
C MET A 370 -7.51 3.09 -2.16
N TYR A 371 -6.58 3.88 -1.62
CA TYR A 371 -6.84 5.20 -1.06
C TYR A 371 -6.45 6.26 -2.10
N SER A 372 -7.43 7.02 -2.58
CA SER A 372 -7.20 8.19 -3.44
C SER A 372 -7.22 9.44 -2.56
N LEU A 373 -6.03 9.92 -2.20
CA LEU A 373 -5.81 11.12 -1.38
C LEU A 373 -5.88 12.36 -2.27
N GLY A 374 -6.88 13.22 -2.09
CA GLY A 374 -7.12 14.38 -2.93
C GLY A 374 -6.61 15.69 -2.32
N PHE A 375 -5.95 16.49 -3.15
CA PHE A 375 -5.30 17.76 -2.79
C PHE A 375 -6.01 18.93 -3.46
N ASN A 376 -6.10 20.05 -2.74
CA ASN A 376 -6.60 21.32 -3.28
C ASN A 376 -5.51 22.09 -4.05
N THR A 377 -5.86 23.25 -4.61
CA THR A 377 -4.94 24.13 -5.34
C THR A 377 -3.76 24.64 -4.50
N SER A 378 -3.92 24.69 -3.17
CA SER A 378 -2.85 25.04 -2.22
C SER A 378 -2.00 23.83 -1.80
N ALA A 379 -2.14 22.69 -2.49
CA ALA A 379 -1.51 21.41 -2.16
C ALA A 379 -1.78 20.92 -0.73
N ALA A 380 -2.90 21.31 -0.12
CA ALA A 380 -3.34 20.76 1.16
C ALA A 380 -4.19 19.50 0.93
N LEU A 381 -3.98 18.47 1.75
CA LEU A 381 -4.79 17.25 1.74
C LEU A 381 -6.19 17.58 2.27
N CYS A 382 -7.19 17.53 1.39
CA CYS A 382 -8.57 17.94 1.70
C CYS A 382 -9.58 16.80 1.64
N SER A 383 -9.29 15.74 0.87
CA SER A 383 -10.24 14.65 0.62
C SER A 383 -9.56 13.29 0.59
N THR A 384 -10.33 12.24 0.84
CA THR A 384 -9.89 10.87 0.64
C THR A 384 -11.06 10.04 0.12
N ASN A 385 -10.81 9.25 -0.92
CA ASN A 385 -11.75 8.29 -1.46
C ASN A 385 -11.15 6.88 -1.37
N ILE A 386 -11.81 6.01 -0.63
CA ILE A 386 -11.42 4.64 -0.34
C ILE A 386 -12.19 3.70 -1.27
N ARG A 387 -11.48 2.84 -1.99
CA ARG A 387 -12.06 1.75 -2.77
C ARG A 387 -11.49 0.43 -2.29
N THR A 388 -12.35 -0.58 -2.23
CA THR A 388 -11.99 -1.93 -1.81
C THR A 388 -12.38 -2.93 -2.90
N PHE A 389 -11.56 -3.98 -3.06
CA PHE A 389 -11.75 -5.00 -4.08
C PHE A 389 -11.51 -6.39 -3.48
N LEU A 390 -12.18 -7.40 -4.06
CA LEU A 390 -11.89 -8.82 -3.84
C LEU A 390 -11.82 -9.22 -2.35
N LEU A 391 -12.84 -8.85 -1.57
CA LEU A 391 -12.93 -9.29 -0.17
C LEU A 391 -13.12 -10.81 -0.10
N ASP A 392 -12.28 -11.49 0.68
CA ASP A 392 -12.38 -12.94 0.88
C ASP A 392 -13.46 -13.30 1.90
N THR A 393 -14.70 -13.30 1.45
CA THR A 393 -15.88 -13.69 2.24
C THR A 393 -15.86 -15.17 2.66
N SER A 394 -14.98 -16.00 2.09
CA SER A 394 -14.87 -17.41 2.48
C SER A 394 -14.40 -17.58 3.93
N LYS A 395 -13.75 -16.57 4.52
CA LYS A 395 -13.37 -16.56 5.95
C LYS A 395 -14.56 -16.52 6.90
N LEU A 396 -15.78 -16.30 6.41
CA LEU A 396 -17.01 -16.51 7.17
C LEU A 396 -17.28 -17.99 7.43
N PHE A 397 -16.62 -18.92 6.74
CA PHE A 397 -16.78 -20.37 6.87
C PHE A 397 -15.40 -20.97 7.09
N ARG A 398 -15.01 -21.13 8.36
CA ARG A 398 -13.65 -21.53 8.76
C ARG A 398 -13.14 -22.73 7.96
N GLN A 399 -12.07 -22.52 7.19
CA GLN A 399 -11.49 -23.54 6.31
C GLN A 399 -10.36 -24.34 6.97
N SER A 400 -9.66 -23.75 7.94
CA SER A 400 -8.52 -24.39 8.62
C SER A 400 -8.61 -24.25 10.14
N LYS A 401 -7.94 -25.14 10.87
CA LYS A 401 -7.87 -25.05 12.33
C LYS A 401 -7.12 -23.79 12.79
N GLN A 402 -6.28 -23.14 11.99
CA GLN A 402 -5.49 -21.99 12.46
C GLN A 402 -6.07 -20.62 12.08
N ASP A 403 -7.00 -20.56 11.13
CA ASP A 403 -7.63 -19.31 10.72
C ASP A 403 -8.82 -18.95 11.63
N THR A 404 -8.97 -17.66 11.95
CA THR A 404 -10.12 -17.11 12.67
C THR A 404 -11.11 -16.43 11.72
N TYR A 405 -12.27 -16.05 12.26
CA TYR A 405 -13.20 -15.17 11.57
C TYR A 405 -12.63 -13.75 11.44
N PHE A 406 -13.33 -12.87 10.72
CA PHE A 406 -12.97 -11.45 10.74
C PHE A 406 -12.97 -10.91 12.16
N HIS A 407 -12.03 -10.01 12.48
CA HIS A 407 -11.81 -9.48 13.83
C HIS A 407 -13.09 -8.93 14.47
N ILE A 408 -14.00 -8.35 13.70
CA ILE A 408 -15.28 -7.86 14.20
C ILE A 408 -16.13 -8.94 14.90
N PHE A 409 -16.09 -10.19 14.43
CA PHE A 409 -16.79 -11.30 15.08
C PHE A 409 -16.10 -11.70 16.39
N ASP A 410 -14.76 -11.65 16.42
CA ASP A 410 -14.00 -11.89 17.65
C ASP A 410 -14.33 -10.79 18.69
N TYR A 411 -14.34 -9.51 18.28
CA TYR A 411 -14.69 -8.37 19.14
C TYR A 411 -16.10 -8.50 19.71
N LEU A 412 -17.06 -8.90 18.86
CA LEU A 412 -18.44 -9.10 19.27
C LEU A 412 -18.60 -10.27 20.25
N TRP A 413 -17.77 -11.32 20.13
CA TRP A 413 -17.87 -12.50 20.99
C TRP A 413 -17.19 -12.32 22.34
N THR A 414 -16.04 -11.64 22.38
CA THR A 414 -15.21 -11.51 23.60
C THR A 414 -15.50 -10.26 24.41
N GLU A 415 -15.89 -9.15 23.78
CA GLU A 415 -15.94 -7.82 24.40
C GLU A 415 -17.35 -7.19 24.41
N SER A 416 -18.41 -7.95 24.07
CA SER A 416 -19.78 -7.43 24.10
C SER A 416 -20.28 -7.19 25.53
N ASP A 417 -20.88 -6.02 25.77
CA ASP A 417 -21.62 -5.72 26.99
C ASP A 417 -22.87 -6.62 27.12
N SER A 418 -23.36 -6.82 28.36
CA SER A 418 -24.54 -7.68 28.63
C SER A 418 -25.77 -7.26 27.84
N GLU A 419 -26.03 -5.96 27.71
CA GLU A 419 -27.14 -5.39 26.96
C GLU A 419 -27.04 -5.71 25.46
N LEU A 420 -25.84 -5.59 24.88
CA LEU A 420 -25.59 -5.91 23.47
C LEU A 420 -25.78 -7.41 23.20
N ARG A 421 -25.33 -8.26 24.13
CA ARG A 421 -25.43 -9.71 24.04
C ARG A 421 -26.90 -10.18 24.08
N GLU A 422 -27.73 -9.53 24.89
CA GLU A 422 -29.17 -9.76 24.97
C GLU A 422 -29.88 -9.28 23.70
N ARG A 423 -29.62 -8.04 23.26
CA ARG A 423 -30.20 -7.47 22.02
C ARG A 423 -29.96 -8.36 20.79
N LEU A 424 -28.74 -8.88 20.65
CA LEU A 424 -28.37 -9.74 19.52
C LEU A 424 -28.72 -11.22 19.75
N SER A 425 -29.27 -11.58 20.93
CA SER A 425 -29.63 -12.95 21.30
C SER A 425 -28.48 -13.96 21.17
N LEU A 426 -27.23 -13.54 21.44
CA LEU A 426 -26.02 -14.35 21.22
C LEU A 426 -25.95 -15.58 22.12
N SER A 427 -26.61 -15.55 23.29
CA SER A 427 -26.68 -16.69 24.21
C SER A 427 -27.28 -17.96 23.57
N SER A 428 -28.21 -17.80 22.62
CA SER A 428 -28.83 -18.93 21.90
C SER A 428 -27.89 -19.60 20.88
N VAL A 429 -26.80 -18.92 20.51
CA VAL A 429 -25.81 -19.36 19.53
C VAL A 429 -24.49 -19.78 20.20
N ALA A 430 -24.39 -19.58 21.52
CA ALA A 430 -23.16 -19.73 22.31
C ALA A 430 -22.53 -21.13 22.20
N GLU A 431 -23.31 -22.20 22.40
CA GLU A 431 -22.79 -23.58 22.46
C GLU A 431 -22.06 -24.03 21.19
N GLN A 432 -22.52 -23.58 20.02
CA GLN A 432 -21.94 -23.96 18.74
C GLN A 432 -20.68 -23.14 18.43
N PHE A 433 -20.62 -21.88 18.86
CA PHE A 433 -19.56 -20.95 18.50
C PHE A 433 -18.48 -20.74 19.57
N ASP A 434 -18.78 -21.03 20.84
CA ASP A 434 -17.82 -20.97 21.96
C ASP A 434 -16.59 -21.87 21.70
N LYS A 435 -16.78 -23.03 21.08
CA LYS A 435 -15.67 -23.92 20.67
C LYS A 435 -14.74 -23.27 19.64
N TYR A 436 -15.22 -22.28 18.88
CA TYR A 436 -14.46 -21.62 17.82
C TYR A 436 -13.77 -20.35 18.29
N PHE A 437 -14.35 -19.62 19.24
CA PHE A 437 -13.80 -18.38 19.78
C PHE A 437 -12.97 -18.56 21.07
N ILE A 438 -13.22 -19.59 21.88
CA ILE A 438 -12.55 -19.81 23.19
C ILE A 438 -11.21 -20.55 23.05
N ARG A 439 -11.05 -21.42 22.04
CA ARG A 439 -9.91 -22.35 21.93
C ARG A 439 -8.55 -21.75 21.54
N TYR A 440 -8.49 -20.46 21.21
CA TYR A 440 -7.22 -19.77 20.84
C TYR A 440 -6.79 -18.72 21.86
N GLY A 441 -7.50 -18.64 23.00
CA GLY A 441 -7.18 -17.74 24.11
C GLY A 441 -6.51 -18.42 25.30
N SER A 442 -6.12 -19.70 25.25
CA SER A 442 -5.59 -20.42 26.42
C SER A 442 -4.06 -20.47 26.53
N TYR A 443 -3.30 -20.04 25.51
CA TYR A 443 -1.83 -20.04 25.59
C TYR A 443 -1.21 -18.66 25.90
N ASP A 444 -1.94 -17.55 25.70
CA ASP A 444 -1.44 -16.18 25.93
C ASP A 444 -2.22 -15.38 27.00
N ARG A 445 -3.13 -16.03 27.74
CA ARG A 445 -4.05 -15.32 28.66
C ARG A 445 -3.40 -14.84 29.97
N GLU A 446 -2.20 -15.29 30.30
CA GLU A 446 -1.62 -14.96 31.61
C GLU A 446 -0.85 -13.61 31.64
N GLU A 447 -0.53 -12.98 30.50
CA GLU A 447 0.30 -11.75 30.51
C GLU A 447 -0.18 -10.56 29.64
N ALA A 448 -1.16 -10.69 28.74
CA ALA A 448 -1.64 -9.56 27.94
C ALA A 448 -2.91 -8.90 28.55
N PRO A 449 -2.93 -7.57 28.81
CA PRO A 449 -4.13 -6.90 29.29
C PRO A 449 -5.26 -7.04 28.24
N PRO A 450 -6.54 -7.18 28.67
CA PRO A 450 -7.67 -7.25 27.75
C PRO A 450 -7.73 -5.96 26.93
N LYS A 451 -7.34 -6.04 25.65
CA LYS A 451 -7.46 -4.93 24.71
C LYS A 451 -8.94 -4.71 24.44
N ASN A 452 -9.51 -3.57 24.86
CA ASN A 452 -10.90 -3.18 24.60
C ASN A 452 -11.11 -2.73 23.13
N ASN A 453 -10.87 -3.61 22.15
CA ASN A 453 -10.96 -3.33 20.72
C ASN A 453 -12.36 -2.87 20.27
N LEU A 454 -13.44 -3.38 20.86
CA LEU A 454 -14.80 -2.95 20.54
C LEU A 454 -15.04 -1.50 20.97
N LYS A 455 -14.46 -1.08 22.11
CA LYS A 455 -14.50 0.33 22.56
C LYS A 455 -13.65 1.22 21.65
N ILE A 456 -12.50 0.74 21.19
CA ILE A 456 -11.66 1.45 20.20
C ILE A 456 -12.43 1.63 18.88
N LEU A 457 -13.15 0.59 18.42
CA LEU A 457 -13.99 0.66 17.24
C LEU A 457 -15.13 1.66 17.40
N SER A 458 -15.84 1.64 18.54
CA SER A 458 -16.89 2.61 18.86
C SER A 458 -16.36 4.05 18.88
N ALA A 459 -15.17 4.26 19.47
CA ALA A 459 -14.49 5.55 19.45
C ALA A 459 -14.10 6.00 18.02
N ALA A 460 -13.72 5.07 17.14
CA ALA A 460 -13.44 5.36 15.74
C ALA A 460 -14.70 5.81 14.96
N PHE A 461 -15.84 5.11 15.14
CA PHE A 461 -17.12 5.53 14.57
C PHE A 461 -17.55 6.91 15.10
N LYS A 462 -17.38 7.15 16.40
CA LYS A 462 -17.65 8.47 17.02
C LYS A 462 -16.77 9.57 16.46
N THR A 463 -15.48 9.30 16.23
CA THR A 463 -14.52 10.26 15.66
C THR A 463 -14.95 10.72 14.26
N LEU A 464 -15.59 9.86 13.48
CA LEU A 464 -16.12 10.16 12.14
C LEU A 464 -17.57 10.67 12.15
N GLY A 465 -18.21 10.78 13.32
CA GLY A 465 -19.62 11.17 13.44
C GLY A 465 -20.60 10.12 12.89
N LEU A 466 -20.22 8.84 12.93
CA LEU A 466 -20.99 7.70 12.40
C LEU A 466 -21.58 6.80 13.52
N GLU A 467 -21.71 7.31 14.74
CA GLU A 467 -22.16 6.55 15.91
C GLU A 467 -23.51 5.84 15.71
N LYS A 468 -24.46 6.49 15.01
CA LYS A 468 -25.80 5.95 14.74
C LYS A 468 -25.81 4.78 13.75
N SER A 469 -24.75 4.61 12.97
CA SER A 469 -24.65 3.56 11.95
C SER A 469 -24.09 2.25 12.51
N LEU A 470 -23.46 2.27 13.70
CA LEU A 470 -22.83 1.09 14.28
C LEU A 470 -23.85 0.02 14.68
N ASP A 471 -24.92 0.39 15.39
CA ASP A 471 -25.92 -0.56 15.89
C ASP A 471 -26.64 -1.37 14.78
N PRO A 472 -27.09 -0.78 13.67
CA PRO A 472 -27.62 -1.53 12.52
C PRO A 472 -26.61 -2.49 11.90
N ILE A 473 -25.32 -2.10 11.84
CA ILE A 473 -24.27 -2.99 11.34
C ILE A 473 -24.11 -4.19 12.27
N LEU A 474 -24.11 -3.96 13.60
CA LEU A 474 -24.05 -5.03 14.60
C LEU A 474 -25.28 -5.95 14.53
N ASP A 475 -26.49 -5.42 14.28
CA ASP A 475 -27.71 -6.20 14.06
C ASP A 475 -27.55 -7.17 12.86
N VAL A 476 -27.01 -6.68 11.74
CA VAL A 476 -26.77 -7.50 10.55
C VAL A 476 -25.71 -8.58 10.82
N LEU A 477 -24.64 -8.26 11.57
CA LEU A 477 -23.64 -9.26 11.97
C LEU A 477 -24.23 -10.32 12.90
N GLY A 478 -25.09 -9.93 13.84
CA GLY A 478 -25.86 -10.86 14.66
C GLY A 478 -26.73 -11.78 13.81
N ALA A 479 -27.44 -11.22 12.82
CA ALA A 479 -28.25 -12.00 11.89
C ALA A 479 -27.42 -13.03 11.11
N ILE A 480 -26.19 -12.68 10.69
CA ILE A 480 -25.26 -13.62 10.04
C ILE A 480 -24.93 -14.81 10.95
N LEU A 481 -24.67 -14.58 12.24
CA LEU A 481 -24.39 -15.66 13.20
C LEU A 481 -25.59 -16.59 13.36
N HIS A 482 -26.80 -16.03 13.44
CA HIS A 482 -28.05 -16.80 13.51
C HIS A 482 -28.36 -17.57 12.21
N LEU A 483 -28.09 -17.00 11.03
CA LEU A 483 -28.23 -17.70 9.74
C LEU A 483 -27.27 -18.89 9.64
N LYS A 484 -26.03 -18.74 10.10
CA LYS A 484 -25.07 -19.85 10.18
C LYS A 484 -25.53 -20.96 11.13
N GLN A 485 -26.20 -20.60 12.22
CA GLN A 485 -26.79 -21.55 13.17
C GLN A 485 -28.03 -22.24 12.57
N ALA A 486 -28.80 -21.54 11.74
CA ALA A 486 -30.03 -22.01 11.14
C ALA A 486 -29.82 -23.23 10.23
N GLN A 487 -28.73 -23.23 9.46
CA GLN A 487 -28.40 -24.23 8.42
C GLN A 487 -29.53 -24.43 7.39
N ALA A 488 -29.25 -25.10 6.29
CA ALA A 488 -30.25 -25.43 5.28
C ALA A 488 -30.16 -26.91 4.90
N VAL A 489 -31.29 -27.50 4.52
CA VAL A 489 -31.38 -28.88 4.02
C VAL A 489 -32.33 -28.90 2.82
N ASP A 490 -32.03 -29.76 1.86
CA ASP A 490 -32.90 -30.01 0.72
C ASP A 490 -33.96 -31.05 1.06
N VAL A 491 -35.23 -30.70 0.89
CA VAL A 491 -36.37 -31.60 1.08
C VAL A 491 -36.71 -32.27 -0.25
N VAL A 492 -37.20 -33.51 -0.18
CA VAL A 492 -37.74 -34.26 -1.33
C VAL A 492 -38.75 -33.36 -2.07
N ALA A 493 -38.58 -33.23 -3.40
CA ALA A 493 -39.25 -32.28 -4.31
C ALA A 493 -38.56 -30.91 -4.57
N ALA A 494 -37.23 -30.84 -4.41
CA ALA A 494 -36.41 -29.68 -4.83
C ALA A 494 -36.77 -28.35 -4.14
N ARG A 495 -37.26 -28.43 -2.89
CA ARG A 495 -37.49 -27.26 -2.02
C ARG A 495 -36.55 -27.31 -0.83
N SER A 496 -35.71 -26.30 -0.70
CA SER A 496 -34.79 -26.13 0.42
C SER A 496 -35.47 -25.38 1.57
N CYS A 497 -35.16 -25.76 2.82
CA CYS A 497 -35.66 -25.07 4.01
C CYS A 497 -34.61 -24.99 5.12
N PHE A 498 -34.89 -24.18 6.14
CA PHE A 498 -34.02 -24.06 7.32
C PHE A 498 -34.15 -25.27 8.24
N VAL A 499 -33.03 -25.73 8.79
CA VAL A 499 -33.04 -26.82 9.79
C VAL A 499 -33.57 -26.31 11.12
N ARG A 500 -33.09 -25.14 11.56
CA ARG A 500 -33.52 -24.49 12.81
C ARG A 500 -34.29 -23.21 12.53
N THR A 501 -35.61 -23.34 12.49
CA THR A 501 -36.53 -22.23 12.22
C THR A 501 -36.45 -21.11 13.27
N THR A 502 -36.13 -21.44 14.53
CA THR A 502 -35.96 -20.46 15.61
C THR A 502 -34.79 -19.49 15.35
N SER A 503 -33.65 -20.01 14.89
CA SER A 503 -32.50 -19.18 14.49
C SER A 503 -32.77 -18.38 13.21
N ALA A 504 -33.57 -18.92 12.28
CA ALA A 504 -34.01 -18.15 11.12
C ALA A 504 -34.97 -17.00 11.51
N GLN A 505 -35.84 -17.22 12.49
CA GLN A 505 -36.74 -16.21 13.04
C GLN A 505 -35.98 -15.07 13.73
N THR A 506 -34.96 -15.38 14.54
CA THR A 506 -34.12 -14.36 15.18
C THR A 506 -33.34 -13.57 14.13
N ALA A 507 -32.76 -14.23 13.12
CA ALA A 507 -32.10 -13.55 12.01
C ALA A 507 -33.05 -12.61 11.24
N ALA A 508 -34.28 -13.05 10.94
CA ALA A 508 -35.28 -12.24 10.26
C ALA A 508 -35.69 -11.01 11.11
N SER A 509 -35.87 -11.19 12.42
CA SER A 509 -36.16 -10.11 13.36
C SER A 509 -35.04 -9.06 13.43
N LEU A 510 -33.78 -9.51 13.50
CA LEU A 510 -32.62 -8.61 13.51
C LEU A 510 -32.51 -7.81 12.21
N LEU A 511 -32.76 -8.45 11.06
CA LEU A 511 -32.78 -7.77 9.74
C LEU A 511 -34.03 -6.94 9.50
N GLY A 512 -35.09 -7.09 10.30
CA GLY A 512 -36.37 -6.38 10.13
C GLY A 512 -37.22 -6.90 8.96
N VAL A 513 -37.09 -8.17 8.59
CA VAL A 513 -37.82 -8.82 7.48
C VAL A 513 -38.67 -9.98 7.98
N SER A 514 -39.64 -10.45 7.17
CA SER A 514 -40.38 -11.67 7.51
C SER A 514 -39.54 -12.92 7.21
N VAL A 515 -39.80 -14.02 7.92
CA VAL A 515 -39.12 -15.30 7.67
C VAL A 515 -39.44 -15.83 6.26
N ASP A 516 -40.65 -15.56 5.76
CA ASP A 516 -41.07 -15.96 4.42
C ASP A 516 -40.33 -15.17 3.33
N ASP A 517 -40.13 -13.86 3.54
CA ASP A 517 -39.31 -13.02 2.64
C ASP A 517 -37.85 -13.49 2.64
N LEU A 518 -37.30 -13.79 3.82
CA LEU A 518 -35.95 -14.32 3.97
C LEU A 518 -35.78 -15.68 3.28
N SER A 519 -36.73 -16.60 3.47
CA SER A 519 -36.74 -17.92 2.83
C SER A 519 -36.88 -17.82 1.30
N ARG A 520 -37.74 -16.92 0.80
CA ARG A 520 -37.87 -16.66 -0.64
C ARG A 520 -36.59 -16.07 -1.24
N ALA A 521 -35.98 -15.11 -0.55
CA ALA A 521 -34.74 -14.49 -1.01
C ALA A 521 -33.58 -15.49 -1.13
N ILE A 522 -33.48 -16.45 -0.21
CA ILE A 522 -32.38 -17.42 -0.18
C ILE A 522 -32.62 -18.59 -1.13
N PHE A 523 -33.81 -19.19 -1.12
CA PHE A 523 -34.04 -20.49 -1.78
C PHE A 523 -34.82 -20.42 -3.09
N HIS A 524 -35.52 -19.30 -3.38
CA HIS A 524 -36.48 -19.24 -4.49
C HIS A 524 -36.14 -18.21 -5.57
N GLY A 525 -35.24 -17.25 -5.31
CA GLY A 525 -34.91 -16.15 -6.23
C GLY A 525 -36.12 -15.24 -6.53
N GLN A 526 -35.90 -13.98 -6.89
CA GLN A 526 -37.03 -13.15 -7.32
C GLN A 526 -37.55 -13.62 -8.69
N LEU A 527 -38.84 -14.00 -8.74
CA LEU A 527 -39.64 -13.93 -9.96
C LEU A 527 -39.94 -12.47 -10.28
N THR A 528 -38.96 -11.71 -10.78
CA THR A 528 -39.30 -10.43 -11.42
C THR A 528 -39.92 -10.74 -12.79
N SER A 529 -41.23 -10.51 -12.87
CA SER A 529 -42.11 -10.77 -14.02
C SER A 529 -41.78 -9.99 -15.31
N SER A 530 -40.60 -9.36 -15.43
CA SER A 530 -40.26 -8.45 -16.54
C SER A 530 -38.99 -8.82 -17.32
N ALA A 531 -38.28 -9.88 -16.93
CA ALA A 531 -37.17 -10.44 -17.71
C ALA A 531 -37.37 -11.94 -17.97
N PRO A 532 -38.09 -12.33 -19.03
CA PRO A 532 -38.15 -13.73 -19.42
C PRO A 532 -36.78 -14.11 -20.00
N ASN A 533 -36.19 -15.21 -19.54
CA ASN A 533 -35.15 -16.05 -20.20
C ASN A 533 -33.86 -16.34 -19.42
N ILE A 534 -33.52 -15.66 -18.32
CA ILE A 534 -32.22 -15.89 -17.63
C ILE A 534 -32.21 -17.17 -16.77
N MET A 535 -33.37 -17.59 -16.23
CA MET A 535 -33.52 -18.85 -15.48
C MET A 535 -33.27 -20.12 -16.31
N ASN A 536 -33.22 -20.04 -17.65
CA ASN A 536 -32.97 -21.21 -18.49
C ASN A 536 -31.48 -21.61 -18.53
N ARG A 537 -30.54 -20.71 -18.20
CA ARG A 537 -29.11 -21.05 -18.13
C ARG A 537 -28.74 -21.85 -16.86
N SER A 538 -29.38 -21.60 -15.72
CA SER A 538 -29.16 -22.45 -14.53
C SER A 538 -29.86 -23.81 -14.63
N ARG A 539 -30.93 -23.91 -15.44
CA ARG A 539 -31.62 -25.18 -15.72
C ARG A 539 -30.87 -26.09 -16.72
N LEU A 540 -29.88 -25.57 -17.44
CA LEU A 540 -29.01 -26.37 -18.32
C LEU A 540 -28.01 -27.23 -17.51
N ALA A 541 -27.72 -26.85 -16.26
CA ALA A 541 -27.10 -27.75 -15.30
C ALA A 541 -28.20 -28.63 -14.68
N ASN A 542 -28.20 -29.93 -14.97
CA ASN A 542 -29.12 -30.92 -14.37
C ASN A 542 -29.00 -31.07 -12.82
N ARG A 543 -28.32 -30.15 -12.13
CA ARG A 543 -28.27 -30.04 -10.67
C ARG A 543 -28.70 -28.64 -10.24
N SER A 544 -29.85 -28.55 -9.57
CA SER A 544 -30.25 -27.36 -8.81
C SER A 544 -29.21 -27.06 -7.72
N GLU A 545 -28.87 -25.77 -7.54
CA GLU A 545 -28.07 -25.30 -6.39
C GLU A 545 -28.65 -25.87 -5.09
N SER A 546 -27.82 -26.46 -4.23
CA SER A 546 -28.31 -27.03 -2.98
C SER A 546 -28.67 -25.93 -1.99
N GLY A 547 -29.67 -26.17 -1.15
CA GLY A 547 -30.08 -25.25 -0.08
C GLY A 547 -28.93 -24.74 0.80
N PRO A 548 -28.00 -25.61 1.26
CA PRO A 548 -26.80 -25.19 1.97
C PRO A 548 -25.93 -24.20 1.18
N GLU A 549 -25.70 -24.47 -0.12
CA GLU A 549 -24.88 -23.61 -0.97
C GLU A 549 -25.53 -22.24 -1.20
N ALA A 550 -26.85 -22.20 -1.37
CA ALA A 550 -27.61 -20.97 -1.51
C ALA A 550 -27.55 -20.13 -0.21
N LEU A 551 -27.67 -20.77 0.96
CA LEU A 551 -27.55 -20.12 2.26
C LEU A 551 -26.15 -19.53 2.48
N ASP A 552 -25.09 -20.30 2.19
CA ASP A 552 -23.71 -19.85 2.34
C ASP A 552 -23.42 -18.66 1.41
N SER A 553 -23.85 -18.73 0.15
CA SER A 553 -23.70 -17.66 -0.83
C SER A 553 -24.44 -16.39 -0.41
N PHE A 554 -25.65 -16.54 0.17
CA PHE A 554 -26.42 -15.43 0.70
C PHE A 554 -25.74 -14.75 1.90
N ILE A 555 -25.19 -15.52 2.83
CA ILE A 555 -24.45 -14.99 3.99
C ILE A 555 -23.22 -14.19 3.53
N GLN A 556 -22.47 -14.68 2.54
CA GLN A 556 -21.35 -13.95 1.95
C GLN A 556 -21.80 -12.63 1.33
N ALA A 557 -22.94 -12.63 0.63
CA ALA A 557 -23.50 -11.45 -0.01
C ALA A 557 -23.96 -10.38 0.99
N ILE A 558 -24.64 -10.76 2.07
CA ILE A 558 -25.02 -9.81 3.14
C ILE A 558 -23.77 -9.17 3.76
N TYR A 559 -22.74 -9.97 4.05
CA TYR A 559 -21.50 -9.44 4.61
C TYR A 559 -20.79 -8.49 3.64
N GLN A 560 -20.70 -8.86 2.36
CA GLN A 560 -20.11 -8.04 1.31
C GLN A 560 -20.86 -6.71 1.17
N GLU A 561 -22.19 -6.71 1.17
CA GLU A 561 -22.99 -5.50 1.07
C GLU A 561 -22.84 -4.63 2.32
N THR A 562 -22.78 -5.24 3.51
CA THR A 562 -22.48 -4.53 4.76
C THR A 562 -21.12 -3.82 4.70
N PHE A 563 -20.09 -4.51 4.20
CA PHE A 563 -18.77 -3.94 4.02
C PHE A 563 -18.76 -2.80 2.98
N ASN A 564 -19.49 -2.96 1.87
CA ASN A 564 -19.63 -1.91 0.85
C ASN A 564 -20.31 -0.65 1.42
N SER A 565 -21.38 -0.82 2.21
CA SER A 565 -22.07 0.28 2.89
C SER A 565 -21.17 1.00 3.89
N ILE A 566 -20.33 0.27 4.64
CA ILE A 566 -19.32 0.89 5.52
C ILE A 566 -18.35 1.76 4.71
N VAL A 567 -17.83 1.26 3.59
CA VAL A 567 -16.95 2.02 2.71
C VAL A 567 -17.65 3.27 2.14
N ALA A 568 -18.94 3.15 1.79
CA ALA A 568 -19.75 4.28 1.33
C ALA A 568 -19.88 5.38 2.40
N LEU A 569 -20.20 5.00 3.64
CA LEU A 569 -20.29 5.93 4.78
C LEU A 569 -18.96 6.62 5.07
N LEU A 570 -17.85 5.89 5.01
CA LEU A 570 -16.51 6.46 5.17
C LEU A 570 -16.23 7.51 4.08
N ASN A 571 -16.56 7.19 2.82
CA ASN A 571 -16.38 8.12 1.71
C ASN A 571 -17.28 9.35 1.80
N GLU A 572 -18.52 9.22 2.28
CA GLU A 572 -19.40 10.37 2.50
C GLU A 572 -18.76 11.40 3.46
N LYS A 573 -18.07 10.93 4.50
CA LYS A 573 -17.41 11.82 5.48
C LYS A 573 -16.04 12.32 5.04
N LEU A 574 -15.28 11.52 4.28
CA LEU A 574 -13.90 11.82 3.91
C LEU A 574 -13.78 12.53 2.55
N ASN A 575 -14.76 12.38 1.65
CA ASN A 575 -14.67 12.91 0.30
C ASN A 575 -15.10 14.38 0.25
N LYS A 576 -14.24 15.21 -0.34
CA LYS A 576 -14.45 16.64 -0.60
C LYS A 576 -13.90 16.93 -2.00
N SER A 577 -14.23 18.10 -2.56
CA SER A 577 -13.68 18.50 -3.86
C SER A 577 -12.14 18.58 -3.82
N SER A 578 -11.49 18.03 -4.85
CA SER A 578 -10.04 18.05 -5.03
C SER A 578 -9.66 18.21 -6.50
N CYS A 579 -8.43 18.66 -6.75
CA CYS A 579 -7.91 18.89 -8.09
C CYS A 579 -6.93 17.80 -8.52
N ASN A 580 -6.04 17.40 -7.61
CA ASN A 580 -5.01 16.38 -7.85
C ASN A 580 -5.15 15.25 -6.84
N SER A 581 -4.64 14.05 -7.15
CA SER A 581 -4.66 12.94 -6.21
C SER A 581 -3.39 12.10 -6.19
N ILE A 582 -3.06 11.59 -5.02
CA ILE A 582 -2.09 10.51 -4.80
C ILE A 582 -2.89 9.25 -4.53
N VAL A 583 -2.67 8.22 -5.34
CA VAL A 583 -3.29 6.91 -5.18
C VAL A 583 -2.35 6.03 -4.39
N VAL A 584 -2.84 5.40 -3.32
CA VAL A 584 -2.09 4.47 -2.48
C VAL A 584 -2.79 3.12 -2.52
N VAL A 585 -2.07 2.07 -2.93
CA VAL A 585 -2.61 0.71 -3.08
C VAL A 585 -1.94 -0.25 -2.11
N GLU A 586 -2.77 -0.94 -1.34
CA GLU A 586 -2.39 -2.05 -0.46
C GLU A 586 -3.07 -3.32 -0.95
N ALA A 587 -2.28 -4.31 -1.35
CA ALA A 587 -2.76 -5.66 -1.63
C ALA A 587 -2.54 -6.59 -0.43
N PRO A 588 -3.40 -7.62 -0.26
CA PRO A 588 -3.15 -8.73 0.66
C PRO A 588 -1.76 -9.32 0.44
N GLY A 589 -1.07 -9.64 1.53
CA GLY A 589 0.26 -10.22 1.43
C GLY A 589 0.23 -11.58 0.74
N ALA A 590 1.22 -11.81 -0.12
CA ALA A 590 1.35 -13.09 -0.79
C ALA A 590 1.64 -14.21 0.23
N ASN A 591 1.15 -15.41 -0.09
CA ASN A 591 1.36 -16.62 0.70
C ASN A 591 2.47 -17.51 0.08
N PHE A 592 3.39 -16.92 -0.69
CA PHE A 592 4.58 -17.60 -1.21
C PHE A 592 5.45 -18.12 -0.04
N ASN A 593 6.21 -19.19 -0.27
CA ASN A 593 7.14 -19.84 0.68
C ASN A 593 6.59 -20.95 1.63
N TYR A 594 5.83 -21.90 1.08
CA TYR A 594 5.49 -23.17 1.72
C TYR A 594 6.72 -24.00 2.17
N GLN A 595 7.88 -23.86 1.53
CA GLN A 595 9.07 -24.71 1.77
C GLN A 595 9.90 -24.40 3.03
N TRP A 596 9.71 -23.25 3.68
CA TRP A 596 10.61 -22.80 4.76
C TRP A 596 10.15 -23.19 6.18
N ALA A 597 8.98 -23.82 6.31
CA ALA A 597 8.48 -24.31 7.59
C ALA A 597 7.99 -25.75 7.45
N GLU A 598 8.61 -26.68 8.18
CA GLU A 598 8.21 -28.10 8.22
C GLU A 598 6.75 -28.32 8.69
N TRP A 599 6.14 -27.34 9.38
CA TRP A 599 4.72 -27.37 9.72
C TRP A 599 3.83 -26.80 8.62
N MET A 600 4.36 -25.96 7.71
CA MET A 600 3.62 -25.50 6.54
C MET A 600 3.52 -26.57 5.47
N THR A 601 4.39 -27.58 5.47
CA THR A 601 4.33 -28.71 4.55
C THR A 601 3.02 -29.51 4.61
N GLU A 602 2.17 -29.31 5.61
CA GLU A 602 0.84 -29.94 5.67
C GLU A 602 -0.31 -29.06 5.14
N LYS A 603 -0.08 -27.76 4.87
CA LYS A 603 -1.15 -26.82 4.48
C LYS A 603 -1.24 -26.66 2.97
N MET A 604 -2.32 -27.17 2.37
CA MET A 604 -2.66 -26.92 0.96
C MET A 604 -3.34 -25.56 0.78
N SER A 605 -3.00 -24.84 -0.30
CA SER A 605 -3.66 -23.58 -0.68
C SER A 605 -4.94 -23.84 -1.47
N ASN A 606 -5.92 -22.94 -1.39
CA ASN A 606 -7.20 -23.04 -2.09
C ASN A 606 -7.36 -21.99 -3.22
N LEU A 607 -8.54 -21.95 -3.86
CA LEU A 607 -8.85 -21.00 -4.93
C LEU A 607 -8.70 -19.54 -4.51
N ARG A 608 -9.10 -19.19 -3.28
CA ARG A 608 -8.97 -17.81 -2.77
C ARG A 608 -7.51 -17.42 -2.58
N ASP A 609 -6.68 -18.34 -2.11
CA ASP A 609 -5.24 -18.11 -2.02
C ASP A 609 -4.59 -18.00 -3.41
N LEU A 610 -5.10 -18.73 -4.43
CA LEU A 610 -4.69 -18.55 -5.83
C LEU A 610 -5.03 -17.14 -6.31
N ILE A 611 -6.24 -16.64 -6.07
CA ILE A 611 -6.65 -15.27 -6.45
C ILE A 611 -5.75 -14.22 -5.76
N MET A 612 -5.44 -14.39 -4.48
CA MET A 612 -4.56 -13.46 -3.76
C MET A 612 -3.12 -13.48 -4.30
N ASN A 613 -2.59 -14.66 -4.60
CA ASN A 613 -1.28 -14.80 -5.22
C ASN A 613 -1.27 -14.23 -6.65
N TYR A 614 -2.34 -14.44 -7.42
CA TYR A 614 -2.51 -13.88 -8.76
C TYR A 614 -2.48 -12.35 -8.77
N ILE A 615 -3.16 -11.67 -7.83
CA ILE A 615 -3.07 -10.22 -7.68
C ILE A 615 -1.62 -9.77 -7.44
N ASN A 616 -0.89 -10.49 -6.57
CA ASN A 616 0.50 -10.18 -6.28
C ASN A 616 1.41 -10.40 -7.51
N GLU A 617 1.17 -11.44 -8.33
CA GLU A 617 1.87 -11.65 -9.60
C GLU A 617 1.55 -10.54 -10.63
N ARG A 618 0.30 -10.06 -10.70
CA ARG A 618 -0.07 -8.91 -11.56
C ARG A 618 0.57 -7.60 -11.10
N LEU A 619 0.73 -7.39 -9.79
CA LEU A 619 1.50 -6.25 -9.27
C LEU A 619 3.01 -6.39 -9.56
N ALA A 620 3.55 -7.61 -9.55
CA ALA A 620 4.93 -7.88 -9.95
C ALA A 620 5.14 -7.66 -11.46
N GLU A 621 4.16 -8.01 -12.30
CA GLU A 621 4.15 -7.65 -13.72
C GLU A 621 4.12 -6.13 -13.92
N LEU A 622 3.25 -5.41 -13.21
CA LEU A 622 3.24 -3.95 -13.26
C LEU A 622 4.58 -3.32 -12.85
N PHE A 623 5.25 -3.89 -11.84
CA PHE A 623 6.60 -3.46 -11.46
C PHE A 623 7.62 -3.71 -12.58
N TYR A 624 7.55 -4.87 -13.23
CA TYR A 624 8.39 -5.20 -14.38
C TYR A 624 8.18 -4.22 -15.54
N ASP A 625 6.93 -3.94 -15.89
CA ASP A 625 6.59 -3.03 -16.99
C ASP A 625 7.13 -1.63 -16.73
N ARG A 626 6.95 -1.11 -15.51
CA ARG A 626 7.44 0.22 -15.13
C ARG A 626 8.96 0.30 -15.02
N SER A 627 9.62 -0.78 -14.58
CA SER A 627 11.07 -0.79 -14.35
C SER A 627 11.89 -1.12 -15.59
N PHE A 628 11.33 -1.87 -16.54
CA PHE A 628 12.07 -2.38 -17.70
C PHE A 628 11.41 -2.04 -19.03
N GLN A 629 10.12 -2.30 -19.20
CA GLN A 629 9.47 -2.13 -20.50
C GLN A 629 9.26 -0.67 -20.88
N GLU A 630 8.67 0.14 -19.99
CA GLU A 630 8.39 1.55 -20.24
C GLU A 630 9.67 2.37 -20.51
N PRO A 631 10.77 2.23 -19.73
CA PRO A 631 12.03 2.90 -20.05
C PRO A 631 12.57 2.52 -21.43
N MET A 632 12.50 1.24 -21.82
CA MET A 632 12.95 0.77 -23.12
C MET A 632 12.11 1.33 -24.27
N GLU A 633 10.78 1.37 -24.12
CA GLU A 633 9.88 2.01 -25.08
C GLU A 633 10.18 3.50 -25.24
N VAL A 634 10.54 4.18 -24.15
CA VAL A 634 10.92 5.59 -24.16
C VAL A 634 12.27 5.78 -24.87
N TYR A 635 13.27 4.96 -24.59
CA TYR A 635 14.56 5.03 -25.28
C TYR A 635 14.41 4.75 -26.78
N ALA A 636 13.58 3.78 -27.16
CA ALA A 636 13.27 3.52 -28.56
C ALA A 636 12.57 4.72 -29.23
N ARG A 637 11.56 5.30 -28.56
CA ARG A 637 10.83 6.48 -29.04
C ARG A 637 11.72 7.71 -29.17
N GLU A 638 12.64 7.91 -28.25
CA GLU A 638 13.60 9.02 -28.23
C GLU A 638 14.87 8.74 -29.06
N GLN A 639 14.95 7.57 -29.72
CA GLN A 639 16.09 7.12 -30.53
C GLN A 639 17.43 7.10 -29.77
N VAL A 640 17.39 6.72 -28.50
CA VAL A 640 18.58 6.60 -27.64
C VAL A 640 18.96 5.13 -27.52
N LYS A 641 20.19 4.80 -27.95
CA LYS A 641 20.74 3.45 -27.77
C LYS A 641 21.24 3.29 -26.34
N VAL A 642 20.68 2.32 -25.62
CA VAL A 642 21.08 1.93 -24.27
C VAL A 642 21.31 0.43 -24.25
N ASP A 643 22.46 0.01 -23.74
CA ASP A 643 22.77 -1.41 -23.54
C ASP A 643 22.21 -1.86 -22.17
N MET A 644 20.96 -2.32 -22.18
CA MET A 644 20.24 -2.77 -21.00
C MET A 644 19.96 -4.27 -21.09
N THR A 645 20.41 -5.02 -20.09
CA THR A 645 20.13 -6.45 -19.96
C THR A 645 18.79 -6.65 -19.25
N LEU A 646 17.82 -7.20 -19.96
CA LEU A 646 16.51 -7.54 -19.39
C LEU A 646 16.62 -8.82 -18.53
N PRO A 647 15.79 -8.95 -17.47
CA PRO A 647 15.67 -10.20 -16.73
C PRO A 647 15.27 -11.35 -17.65
N LEU A 648 15.89 -12.53 -17.46
CA LEU A 648 15.63 -13.72 -18.27
C LEU A 648 14.18 -14.21 -18.10
N LEU A 649 13.65 -14.13 -16.87
CA LEU A 649 12.30 -14.55 -16.53
C LEU A 649 11.37 -13.33 -16.46
N LYS A 650 10.21 -13.45 -17.10
CA LYS A 650 9.18 -12.41 -17.14
C LYS A 650 7.96 -12.84 -16.30
N PRO A 651 7.47 -12.00 -15.36
CA PRO A 651 6.23 -12.30 -14.61
C PRO A 651 5.03 -12.58 -15.53
N HIS A 652 5.01 -11.97 -16.72
CA HIS A 652 4.06 -12.22 -17.80
C HIS A 652 3.78 -13.71 -18.10
N THR A 653 4.77 -14.59 -17.88
CA THR A 653 4.60 -16.02 -18.16
C THR A 653 3.56 -16.63 -17.22
N ILE A 654 3.67 -16.35 -15.91
CA ILE A 654 2.76 -16.91 -14.90
C ILE A 654 1.40 -16.21 -14.92
N THR A 655 1.37 -14.89 -15.14
CA THR A 655 0.10 -14.14 -15.21
C THR A 655 -0.73 -14.60 -16.40
N ARG A 656 -0.14 -14.69 -17.60
CA ARG A 656 -0.83 -15.24 -18.79
C ARG A 656 -1.28 -16.69 -18.60
N MET A 657 -0.55 -17.51 -17.86
CA MET A 657 -1.03 -18.87 -17.54
C MET A 657 -2.30 -18.85 -16.68
N ILE A 658 -2.50 -17.81 -15.87
CA ILE A 658 -3.68 -17.68 -15.00
C ILE A 658 -4.84 -17.00 -15.76
N ASP A 659 -4.59 -15.91 -16.46
CA ASP A 659 -5.63 -14.97 -16.94
C ASP A 659 -5.74 -14.83 -18.47
N ARG A 660 -5.01 -15.64 -19.25
CA ARG A 660 -5.05 -15.51 -20.70
C ARG A 660 -6.46 -15.74 -21.23
N LYS A 661 -7.00 -14.68 -21.82
CA LYS A 661 -8.29 -14.68 -22.49
C LYS A 661 -8.23 -15.48 -23.80
N PRO A 662 -9.28 -16.26 -24.11
CA PRO A 662 -9.42 -16.86 -25.43
C PRO A 662 -9.59 -15.76 -26.49
N GLN A 663 -8.71 -15.73 -27.48
CA GLN A 663 -8.76 -14.84 -28.63
C GLN A 663 -9.63 -15.40 -29.76
N LEU A 664 -9.79 -16.72 -29.81
CA LEU A 664 -10.54 -17.41 -30.86
C LEU A 664 -12.02 -17.63 -30.53
N ILE A 665 -12.55 -17.01 -29.46
CA ILE A 665 -13.98 -17.08 -29.11
C ILE A 665 -14.90 -16.65 -30.27
N ASN A 666 -14.42 -15.79 -31.17
CA ASN A 666 -15.17 -15.32 -32.34
C ASN A 666 -14.88 -16.11 -33.63
N SER A 667 -13.90 -17.03 -33.66
CA SER A 667 -13.58 -17.79 -34.87
C SER A 667 -14.60 -18.91 -35.10
N VAL A 668 -15.00 -19.23 -36.33
CA VAL A 668 -15.99 -20.30 -36.57
C VAL A 668 -15.37 -21.71 -36.48
N ASN A 669 -14.03 -21.79 -36.47
CA ASN A 669 -13.29 -23.04 -36.51
C ASN A 669 -13.14 -23.66 -35.10
N LEU A 670 -13.88 -24.75 -34.85
CA LEU A 670 -13.94 -25.41 -33.54
C LEU A 670 -12.62 -26.10 -33.17
N GLU A 671 -11.86 -26.58 -34.16
CA GLU A 671 -10.58 -27.26 -33.94
C GLU A 671 -9.52 -26.26 -33.45
N GLU A 672 -9.40 -25.10 -34.11
CA GLU A 672 -8.50 -24.01 -33.69
C GLU A 672 -8.84 -23.48 -32.29
N ARG A 673 -10.13 -23.44 -31.92
CA ARG A 673 -10.56 -23.07 -30.56
C ARG A 673 -10.13 -24.10 -29.52
N SER A 674 -10.12 -25.38 -29.86
CA SER A 674 -9.77 -26.47 -28.94
C SER A 674 -8.26 -26.56 -28.67
N GLU A 675 -7.44 -26.12 -29.62
CA GLU A 675 -5.98 -26.07 -29.49
C GLU A 675 -5.46 -24.73 -28.89
N GLU A 676 -6.36 -23.79 -28.58
CA GLU A 676 -6.00 -22.49 -28.05
C GLU A 676 -5.47 -22.54 -26.61
N GLU A 677 -4.33 -21.91 -26.36
CA GLU A 677 -3.79 -21.73 -25.01
C GLU A 677 -4.65 -20.75 -24.19
N ARG A 678 -5.46 -21.30 -23.28
CA ARG A 678 -6.32 -20.57 -22.33
C ARG A 678 -5.70 -20.48 -20.92
N GLY A 679 -6.08 -19.45 -20.16
CA GLY A 679 -5.69 -19.30 -18.75
C GLY A 679 -6.46 -20.22 -17.80
N LEU A 680 -5.88 -20.50 -16.62
CA LEU A 680 -6.49 -21.33 -15.56
C LEU A 680 -7.88 -20.84 -15.13
N LEU A 681 -8.08 -19.52 -15.00
CA LEU A 681 -9.36 -18.95 -14.58
C LEU A 681 -10.45 -19.24 -15.61
N HIS A 682 -10.09 -19.21 -16.89
CA HIS A 682 -11.01 -19.50 -17.99
C HIS A 682 -11.37 -20.99 -18.04
N LEU A 683 -10.39 -21.89 -17.89
CA LEU A 683 -10.65 -23.34 -17.82
C LEU A 683 -11.58 -23.71 -16.66
N LEU A 684 -11.40 -23.08 -15.50
CA LEU A 684 -12.27 -23.26 -14.34
C LEU A 684 -13.67 -22.68 -14.58
N GLN A 685 -13.78 -21.53 -15.25
CA GLN A 685 -15.07 -20.95 -15.63
C GLN A 685 -15.86 -21.88 -16.56
N GLU A 686 -15.21 -22.48 -17.56
CA GLU A 686 -15.84 -23.43 -18.47
C GLU A 686 -16.30 -24.69 -17.75
N GLU A 687 -15.45 -25.25 -16.88
CA GLU A 687 -15.79 -26.45 -16.11
C GLU A 687 -16.92 -26.19 -15.10
N ALA A 688 -16.98 -24.99 -14.50
CA ALA A 688 -18.05 -24.60 -13.59
C ALA A 688 -19.40 -24.42 -14.29
N MET A 689 -19.38 -24.02 -15.57
CA MET A 689 -20.59 -23.93 -16.41
C MET A 689 -21.02 -25.29 -16.96
N PHE A 690 -20.12 -26.30 -16.96
CA PHE A 690 -20.43 -27.64 -17.46
C PHE A 690 -21.29 -28.43 -16.46
N PRO A 691 -22.46 -28.98 -16.88
CA PRO A 691 -23.41 -29.66 -15.98
C PRO A 691 -22.84 -30.84 -15.19
N ALA A 692 -21.89 -31.57 -15.77
CA ALA A 692 -21.22 -32.72 -15.16
C ALA A 692 -19.80 -32.37 -14.64
N GLY A 693 -19.43 -31.10 -14.62
CA GLY A 693 -18.11 -30.65 -14.20
C GLY A 693 -17.87 -30.94 -12.71
N CYS A 694 -16.69 -31.48 -12.40
CA CYS A 694 -16.26 -31.80 -11.04
C CYS A 694 -14.78 -31.43 -10.84
N ASP A 695 -14.33 -31.36 -9.58
CA ASP A 695 -12.95 -30.96 -9.28
C ASP A 695 -11.91 -31.96 -9.88
N ALA A 696 -12.29 -33.24 -10.02
CA ALA A 696 -11.42 -34.27 -10.61
C ALA A 696 -11.29 -34.13 -12.13
N SER A 697 -12.39 -33.80 -12.83
CA SER A 697 -12.34 -33.52 -14.28
C SER A 697 -11.59 -32.23 -14.56
N LEU A 698 -11.78 -31.20 -13.73
CA LEU A 698 -11.02 -29.96 -13.77
C LEU A 698 -9.51 -30.20 -13.67
N LEU A 699 -9.07 -30.94 -12.65
CA LEU A 699 -7.64 -31.20 -12.44
C LEU A 699 -7.03 -31.96 -13.63
N SER A 700 -7.74 -32.97 -14.13
CA SER A 700 -7.29 -33.75 -15.29
C SER A 700 -7.14 -32.86 -16.53
N ARG A 701 -8.09 -31.94 -16.73
CA ARG A 701 -8.07 -30.96 -17.82
C ARG A 701 -6.93 -29.95 -17.68
N ILE A 702 -6.67 -29.44 -16.48
CA ILE A 702 -5.54 -28.54 -16.20
C ILE A 702 -4.21 -29.22 -16.52
N LEU A 703 -4.01 -30.46 -16.05
CA LEU A 703 -2.75 -31.18 -16.26
C LEU A 703 -2.51 -31.52 -17.74
N LEU A 704 -3.56 -31.84 -18.50
CA LEU A 704 -3.48 -32.09 -19.93
C LEU A 704 -3.19 -30.79 -20.71
N HIS A 705 -3.89 -29.71 -20.37
CA HIS A 705 -3.74 -28.41 -21.05
C HIS A 705 -2.36 -27.79 -20.86
N PHE A 706 -1.73 -28.04 -19.71
CA PHE A 706 -0.41 -27.51 -19.36
C PHE A 706 0.71 -28.57 -19.30
N GLU A 707 0.52 -29.74 -19.95
CA GLU A 707 1.48 -30.86 -19.88
C GLU A 707 2.91 -30.46 -20.28
N ASN A 708 3.04 -29.61 -21.31
CA ASN A 708 4.32 -29.13 -21.82
C ASN A 708 4.96 -28.01 -20.95
N ASN A 709 4.24 -27.50 -19.95
CA ASN A 709 4.67 -26.34 -19.17
C ASN A 709 5.41 -26.76 -17.88
N LYS A 710 6.62 -26.23 -17.67
CA LYS A 710 7.47 -26.58 -16.52
C LYS A 710 7.00 -25.99 -15.18
N LEU A 711 6.09 -25.00 -15.21
CA LEU A 711 5.61 -24.25 -14.06
C LEU A 711 4.42 -24.91 -13.34
N ILE A 712 3.66 -25.79 -14.00
CA ILE A 712 2.58 -26.56 -13.39
C ILE A 712 3.00 -28.02 -13.33
N ARG A 713 2.87 -28.63 -12.16
CA ARG A 713 3.19 -30.05 -11.96
C ARG A 713 2.15 -30.70 -11.07
N ARG A 714 1.93 -32.00 -11.25
CA ARG A 714 1.11 -32.77 -10.32
C ARG A 714 1.76 -32.80 -8.93
N HIS A 715 0.96 -32.73 -7.87
CA HIS A 715 1.49 -32.88 -6.52
C HIS A 715 2.00 -34.31 -6.31
N PRO A 716 3.19 -34.53 -5.71
CA PRO A 716 3.77 -35.87 -5.59
C PRO A 716 2.95 -36.85 -4.74
N SER A 717 2.30 -36.35 -3.68
CA SER A 717 1.64 -37.19 -2.67
C SER A 717 0.12 -37.15 -2.70
N ASP A 718 -0.48 -36.12 -3.29
CA ASP A 718 -1.94 -35.91 -3.28
C ASP A 718 -2.46 -35.90 -4.71
N PRO A 719 -3.31 -36.87 -5.10
CA PRO A 719 -3.82 -36.97 -6.46
C PRO A 719 -4.81 -35.86 -6.84
N SER A 720 -5.33 -35.10 -5.87
CA SER A 720 -6.31 -34.02 -6.02
C SER A 720 -5.69 -32.61 -6.04
N ALA A 721 -4.35 -32.53 -6.03
CA ALA A 721 -3.61 -31.29 -5.97
C ALA A 721 -2.58 -31.14 -7.10
N PHE A 722 -2.24 -29.89 -7.41
CA PHE A 722 -1.15 -29.52 -8.31
C PHE A 722 -0.26 -28.45 -7.66
N VAL A 723 0.96 -28.30 -8.17
CA VAL A 723 1.94 -27.32 -7.72
C VAL A 723 2.12 -26.28 -8.82
N LEU A 724 1.99 -25.01 -8.47
CA LEU A 724 2.21 -23.87 -9.35
C LEU A 724 3.49 -23.12 -8.96
N GLY A 725 4.40 -22.94 -9.92
CA GLY A 725 5.68 -22.25 -9.73
C GLY A 725 5.54 -20.73 -9.75
N HIS A 726 5.08 -20.14 -8.64
CA HIS A 726 5.03 -18.68 -8.46
C HIS A 726 6.41 -18.05 -8.39
N CYS A 727 6.46 -16.72 -8.59
CA CYS A 727 7.68 -15.92 -8.48
C CYS A 727 8.82 -16.48 -9.35
N HIS A 728 8.48 -16.77 -10.61
CA HIS A 728 9.39 -17.40 -11.57
C HIS A 728 9.97 -18.74 -11.08
N ASN A 729 9.11 -19.59 -10.51
CA ASN A 729 9.44 -20.91 -9.97
C ASN A 729 10.34 -20.90 -8.71
N SER A 730 10.57 -19.74 -8.08
CA SER A 730 11.28 -19.66 -6.80
C SER A 730 10.42 -20.07 -5.60
N SER A 731 9.10 -19.96 -5.72
CA SER A 731 8.14 -20.38 -4.69
C SER A 731 7.09 -21.32 -5.29
N PRO A 732 7.34 -22.62 -5.38
CA PRO A 732 6.31 -23.59 -5.75
C PRO A 732 5.25 -23.69 -4.65
N THR A 733 3.99 -23.44 -5.00
CA THR A 733 2.87 -23.46 -4.06
C THR A 733 1.91 -24.60 -4.41
N PRO A 734 1.60 -25.52 -3.48
CA PRO A 734 0.62 -26.57 -3.71
C PRO A 734 -0.81 -26.05 -3.55
N TYR A 735 -1.67 -26.41 -4.50
CA TYR A 735 -3.08 -26.07 -4.55
C TYR A 735 -3.94 -27.33 -4.59
N THR A 736 -4.90 -27.43 -3.66
CA THR A 736 -5.99 -28.43 -3.76
C THR A 736 -7.09 -27.89 -4.64
N VAL A 737 -7.61 -28.70 -5.57
CA VAL A 737 -8.74 -28.33 -6.45
C VAL A 737 -10.10 -28.55 -5.75
N THR A 738 -10.11 -29.17 -4.57
CA THR A 738 -11.33 -29.49 -3.83
C THR A 738 -12.19 -28.26 -3.58
N GLY A 739 -13.43 -28.28 -4.07
CA GLY A 739 -14.42 -27.22 -3.93
C GLY A 739 -14.30 -26.05 -4.91
N TRP A 740 -13.35 -26.08 -5.86
CA TRP A 740 -13.15 -24.97 -6.81
C TRP A 740 -14.31 -24.83 -7.77
N VAL A 741 -14.78 -25.94 -8.34
CA VAL A 741 -15.91 -25.93 -9.28
C VAL A 741 -17.17 -25.43 -8.58
N ARG A 742 -17.38 -25.85 -7.31
CA ARG A 742 -18.50 -25.38 -6.49
C ARG A 742 -18.45 -23.87 -6.27
N GLU A 743 -17.29 -23.33 -5.92
CA GLU A 743 -17.12 -21.89 -5.66
C GLU A 743 -17.26 -21.02 -6.93
N ALA A 744 -16.87 -21.57 -8.07
CA ALA A 744 -16.96 -20.91 -9.37
C ALA A 744 -18.38 -20.91 -9.98
N ARG A 745 -19.29 -21.75 -9.49
CA ARG A 745 -20.66 -21.86 -10.02
C ARG A 745 -21.48 -20.60 -9.71
N PRO A 746 -22.27 -20.10 -10.67
CA PRO A 746 -23.13 -18.95 -10.42
C PRO A 746 -24.26 -19.31 -9.45
N SER A 747 -24.35 -18.59 -8.34
CA SER A 747 -25.43 -18.68 -7.35
C SER A 747 -26.44 -17.53 -7.54
N HIS A 748 -27.72 -17.81 -7.33
CA HIS A 748 -28.78 -16.80 -7.44
C HIS A 748 -28.98 -15.99 -6.15
N ALA A 749 -28.64 -16.55 -5.00
CA ALA A 749 -28.89 -15.97 -3.68
C ALA A 749 -28.16 -14.63 -3.41
N PRO A 750 -26.94 -14.38 -3.92
CA PRO A 750 -26.25 -13.10 -3.73
C PRO A 750 -26.99 -11.87 -4.29
N TYR A 751 -27.85 -12.05 -5.31
CA TYR A 751 -28.53 -10.94 -5.96
C TYR A 751 -29.77 -10.46 -5.21
N SER A 752 -30.41 -11.34 -4.43
CA SER A 752 -31.58 -11.00 -3.61
C SER A 752 -31.21 -10.28 -2.31
N ALA A 753 -29.97 -10.44 -1.82
CA ALA A 753 -29.52 -9.86 -0.55
C ALA A 753 -29.65 -8.32 -0.48
N PRO A 754 -29.19 -7.52 -1.47
CA PRO A 754 -29.35 -6.07 -1.42
C PRO A 754 -30.81 -5.62 -1.48
N GLU A 755 -31.66 -6.32 -2.22
CA GLU A 755 -33.09 -6.01 -2.31
C GLU A 755 -33.81 -6.31 -0.99
N LEU A 756 -33.46 -7.43 -0.36
CA LEU A 756 -34.00 -7.80 0.95
C LEU A 756 -33.63 -6.74 2.01
N LEU A 757 -32.36 -6.32 2.06
CA LEU A 757 -31.90 -5.29 3.01
C LEU A 757 -32.59 -3.93 2.80
N LYS A 758 -32.93 -3.57 1.55
CA LYS A 758 -33.72 -2.37 1.24
C LYS A 758 -35.19 -2.51 1.63
N SER A 759 -35.73 -3.72 1.63
CA SER A 759 -37.12 -3.98 2.05
C SER A 759 -37.30 -4.10 3.57
N SER A 760 -36.25 -3.82 4.36
CA SER A 760 -36.30 -3.92 5.82
C SER A 760 -37.31 -2.94 6.42
N LYS A 761 -38.11 -3.43 7.38
CA LYS A 761 -39.03 -2.59 8.17
C LYS A 761 -38.30 -1.68 9.16
N LYS A 762 -37.02 -1.92 9.42
CA LYS A 762 -36.17 -1.06 10.25
C LYS A 762 -35.61 0.06 9.36
N SER A 763 -36.15 1.27 9.51
CA SER A 763 -35.74 2.45 8.71
C SER A 763 -34.23 2.74 8.75
N ILE A 764 -33.55 2.39 9.84
CA ILE A 764 -32.09 2.58 9.97
C ILE A 764 -31.31 1.62 9.05
N ILE A 765 -31.77 0.38 8.90
CA ILE A 765 -31.18 -0.61 7.98
C ILE A 765 -31.51 -0.22 6.53
N GLU A 766 -32.77 0.13 6.25
CA GLU A 766 -33.18 0.62 4.93
C GLU A 766 -32.33 1.81 4.48
N ASN A 767 -32.15 2.83 5.33
CA ASN A 767 -31.32 4.01 5.04
C ASN A 767 -29.85 3.66 4.81
N LEU A 768 -29.30 2.67 5.54
CA LEU A 768 -27.92 2.23 5.38
C LEU A 768 -27.66 1.60 4.00
N PHE A 769 -28.64 0.87 3.45
CA PHE A 769 -28.50 0.09 2.21
C PHE A 769 -29.17 0.70 0.98
N SER A 770 -30.00 1.74 1.13
CA SER A 770 -30.64 2.48 0.03
C SER A 770 -29.65 3.38 -0.72
N GLY A 771 -28.68 4.01 -0.02
CA GLY A 771 -27.63 4.84 -0.64
C GLY A 771 -26.47 4.07 -1.29
N SER A 772 -26.26 2.79 -0.94
CA SER A 772 -25.16 1.95 -1.43
C SER A 772 -25.25 1.64 -2.94
N ALA A 773 -26.46 1.63 -3.49
CA ALA A 773 -26.72 1.17 -4.86
C ALA A 773 -26.18 2.10 -5.98
N MET A 774 -25.80 3.34 -5.67
CA MET A 774 -25.38 4.32 -6.69
C MET A 774 -23.94 4.83 -6.57
N SER A 775 -23.23 4.66 -5.44
CA SER A 775 -22.07 5.53 -5.15
C SER A 775 -20.71 4.88 -4.95
N THR A 776 -20.59 3.58 -4.66
CA THR A 776 -19.24 3.02 -4.38
C THR A 776 -19.05 1.62 -4.96
N SER A 777 -17.91 1.46 -5.63
CA SER A 777 -17.48 0.31 -6.43
C SER A 777 -18.14 0.15 -7.81
N ASN A 778 -19.46 0.16 -7.97
CA ASN A 778 -20.07 -0.34 -9.23
C ASN A 778 -20.39 0.65 -10.37
N SER A 779 -20.45 1.97 -10.13
CA SER A 779 -20.81 2.93 -11.20
C SER A 779 -19.63 3.36 -12.09
N VAL A 780 -18.40 3.30 -11.57
CA VAL A 780 -17.19 3.66 -12.34
C VAL A 780 -16.78 2.56 -13.33
N TYR A 781 -17.19 1.30 -13.10
CA TYR A 781 -17.03 0.23 -14.12
C TYR A 781 -17.77 0.57 -15.41
N LYS A 782 -18.90 1.28 -15.34
CA LYS A 782 -19.66 1.73 -16.53
C LYS A 782 -18.98 2.87 -17.29
N LEU A 783 -18.18 3.69 -16.61
CA LEU A 783 -17.58 4.91 -17.18
C LEU A 783 -16.29 4.67 -17.99
N ARG A 784 -15.56 3.56 -17.72
CA ARG A 784 -14.28 3.27 -18.37
C ARG A 784 -14.39 2.47 -19.67
N HIS A 785 -15.55 1.90 -19.97
CA HIS A 785 -15.82 1.23 -21.25
C HIS A 785 -15.79 2.20 -22.46
N MET A 786 -15.62 3.51 -22.27
CA MET A 786 -15.72 4.52 -23.32
C MET A 786 -14.41 4.97 -23.98
N THR A 787 -13.23 4.59 -23.49
CA THR A 787 -11.97 5.10 -24.09
C THR A 787 -10.95 4.01 -24.37
N GLN A 788 -10.92 3.62 -25.65
CA GLN A 788 -9.88 2.92 -26.41
C GLN A 788 -9.44 1.53 -25.89
N SER A 789 -9.83 0.50 -26.66
CA SER A 789 -9.25 -0.86 -26.72
C SER A 789 -9.54 -1.89 -25.63
N VAL A 790 -10.78 -2.00 -25.13
CA VAL A 790 -11.32 -3.27 -24.59
C VAL A 790 -12.81 -3.39 -24.96
N GLN A 791 -13.08 -3.96 -26.13
CA GLN A 791 -14.42 -4.43 -26.52
C GLN A 791 -14.62 -5.81 -25.87
N GLN A 792 -15.19 -5.87 -24.67
CA GLN A 792 -15.92 -7.06 -24.19
C GLN A 792 -16.64 -6.76 -22.87
N GLU A 793 -17.90 -7.21 -22.83
CA GLU A 793 -18.68 -7.54 -21.64
C GLU A 793 -18.98 -6.39 -20.66
N SER A 794 -19.97 -5.58 -21.03
CA SER A 794 -20.92 -5.08 -20.03
C SER A 794 -22.20 -5.88 -20.21
N GLY A 795 -22.71 -6.44 -19.12
CA GLY A 795 -23.98 -7.16 -19.01
C GLY A 795 -24.50 -6.97 -17.59
N PRO A 796 -25.79 -7.20 -17.28
CA PRO A 796 -26.20 -7.44 -15.92
C PRO A 796 -25.32 -8.56 -15.34
N LYS A 797 -25.15 -8.57 -14.03
CA LYS A 797 -24.21 -9.44 -13.29
C LYS A 797 -24.35 -10.96 -13.53
N PHE A 798 -25.21 -11.40 -14.44
CA PHE A 798 -25.44 -12.78 -14.88
C PHE A 798 -24.59 -13.20 -16.10
N ALA A 799 -24.05 -12.27 -16.92
CA ALA A 799 -23.36 -12.63 -18.17
C ALA A 799 -21.82 -12.73 -18.06
N GLY A 800 -21.19 -11.96 -17.18
CA GLY A 800 -19.76 -12.08 -16.88
C GLY A 800 -19.54 -13.09 -15.75
N GLY A 801 -18.90 -14.21 -16.04
CA GLY A 801 -18.61 -15.26 -15.07
C GLY A 801 -17.88 -14.75 -13.80
N PHE A 802 -17.91 -15.54 -12.73
CA PHE A 802 -17.26 -15.22 -11.44
C PHE A 802 -15.82 -14.69 -11.60
N PHE A 803 -15.05 -15.29 -12.52
CA PHE A 803 -13.67 -14.87 -12.80
C PHE A 803 -13.54 -13.64 -13.69
N ASN A 804 -14.46 -13.40 -14.64
CA ASN A 804 -14.43 -12.19 -15.46
C ASN A 804 -14.57 -10.93 -14.58
N ASN A 805 -15.35 -11.01 -13.49
CA ASN A 805 -15.44 -9.94 -12.49
C ASN A 805 -14.11 -9.74 -11.73
N ILE A 806 -13.42 -10.82 -11.37
CA ILE A 806 -12.11 -10.75 -10.70
C ILE A 806 -11.07 -10.10 -11.62
N GLU A 807 -10.98 -10.58 -12.87
CA GLU A 807 -10.09 -10.03 -13.89
C GLU A 807 -10.38 -8.55 -14.14
N ALA A 808 -11.65 -8.16 -14.30
CA ALA A 808 -12.03 -6.77 -14.50
C ALA A 808 -11.65 -5.86 -13.32
N GLN A 809 -11.80 -6.33 -12.09
CA GLN A 809 -11.36 -5.59 -10.89
C GLN A 809 -9.84 -5.39 -10.88
N ILE A 810 -9.07 -6.43 -11.22
CA ILE A 810 -7.60 -6.37 -11.27
C ILE A 810 -7.13 -5.44 -12.39
N GLU A 811 -7.71 -5.56 -13.58
CA GLU A 811 -7.44 -4.66 -14.70
C GLU A 811 -7.76 -3.21 -14.36
N TYR A 812 -8.85 -2.96 -13.62
CA TYR A 812 -9.16 -1.62 -13.13
C TYR A 812 -8.05 -1.09 -12.21
N ILE A 813 -7.57 -1.89 -11.25
CA ILE A 813 -6.49 -1.53 -10.32
C ILE A 813 -5.22 -1.19 -11.08
N VAL A 814 -4.75 -2.12 -11.93
CA VAL A 814 -3.53 -1.95 -12.75
C VAL A 814 -3.64 -0.71 -13.62
N SER A 815 -4.74 -0.58 -14.35
CA SER A 815 -4.97 0.55 -15.24
C SER A 815 -5.11 1.88 -14.47
N ALA A 816 -5.64 1.87 -13.24
CA ALA A 816 -5.71 3.08 -12.42
C ALA A 816 -4.33 3.55 -11.96
N ILE A 817 -3.44 2.61 -11.63
CA ILE A 817 -2.03 2.90 -11.30
C ILE A 817 -1.26 3.36 -12.55
N GLN A 818 -1.51 2.75 -13.72
CA GLN A 818 -0.84 3.08 -14.98
C GLN A 818 -1.10 4.52 -15.46
N ARG A 819 -2.26 5.10 -15.15
CA ARG A 819 -2.56 6.51 -15.46
C ARG A 819 -1.70 7.52 -14.71
N SER A 820 -1.08 7.11 -13.61
CA SER A 820 -0.21 8.00 -12.86
C SER A 820 1.09 8.26 -13.63
N SER A 821 1.59 9.48 -13.48
CA SER A 821 2.81 9.93 -14.18
C SER A 821 4.08 9.30 -13.61
N LYS A 822 4.10 8.99 -12.31
CA LYS A 822 5.17 8.24 -11.63
C LYS A 822 4.52 7.30 -10.63
N VAL A 823 5.00 6.05 -10.65
CA VAL A 823 4.58 4.96 -9.75
C VAL A 823 5.77 4.61 -8.87
N VAL A 824 5.56 4.57 -7.56
CA VAL A 824 6.59 4.20 -6.58
C VAL A 824 6.17 2.91 -5.87
N PHE A 825 7.11 1.99 -5.72
CA PHE A 825 6.91 0.71 -5.05
C PHE A 825 7.62 0.69 -3.71
N ILE A 826 6.91 0.31 -2.66
CA ILE A 826 7.47 0.08 -1.33
C ILE A 826 7.42 -1.43 -1.08
N HIS A 827 8.58 -2.07 -1.13
CA HIS A 827 8.76 -3.51 -0.98
C HIS A 827 9.03 -3.85 0.48
N CYS A 828 8.06 -4.48 1.13
CA CYS A 828 8.13 -4.87 2.53
C CYS A 828 8.66 -6.31 2.60
N VAL A 829 9.89 -6.47 3.07
CA VAL A 829 10.63 -7.74 3.18
C VAL A 829 10.68 -8.18 4.63
N GLN A 830 10.30 -9.43 4.87
CA GLN A 830 10.29 -9.98 6.22
C GLN A 830 11.66 -10.60 6.55
N PRO A 831 12.33 -10.19 7.65
CA PRO A 831 13.69 -10.65 7.97
C PRO A 831 13.74 -12.12 8.41
N CYS A 832 12.70 -12.63 9.07
CA CYS A 832 12.60 -14.03 9.49
C CYS A 832 11.14 -14.52 9.47
N PRO A 833 10.88 -15.83 9.24
CA PRO A 833 9.51 -16.37 9.21
C PRO A 833 8.74 -16.16 10.52
N SER A 834 7.44 -15.88 10.43
CA SER A 834 6.52 -15.76 11.56
C SER A 834 6.35 -17.12 12.26
N GLY A 835 6.80 -17.25 13.50
CA GLY A 835 6.76 -18.49 14.30
C GLY A 835 8.09 -18.87 14.97
N SER A 836 9.21 -18.32 14.50
CA SER A 836 10.53 -18.52 15.15
C SER A 836 10.73 -17.64 16.40
N GLN A 837 9.93 -16.58 16.57
CA GLN A 837 10.04 -15.65 17.70
C GLN A 837 9.32 -16.16 18.96
N THR A 838 8.32 -17.04 18.84
CA THR A 838 7.52 -17.50 19.99
C THR A 838 8.14 -18.70 20.72
N LEU A 839 9.21 -19.29 20.20
CA LEU A 839 9.87 -20.47 20.80
C LEU A 839 11.14 -20.12 21.59
N SER A 840 11.65 -18.88 21.50
CA SER A 840 12.83 -18.45 22.26
C SER A 840 12.53 -18.10 23.72
N ASP A 841 11.27 -17.97 24.10
CA ASP A 841 10.92 -17.40 25.41
C ASP A 841 10.63 -18.43 26.51
N GLN A 842 10.57 -19.75 26.23
CA GLN A 842 10.18 -20.73 27.25
C GLN A 842 10.87 -22.11 27.24
N THR A 843 11.95 -22.34 26.49
CA THR A 843 12.69 -23.63 26.59
C THR A 843 14.07 -23.46 27.22
N SER A 844 14.31 -24.25 28.26
CA SER A 844 15.54 -24.25 29.07
C SER A 844 16.83 -24.35 28.23
N PRO A 845 17.94 -23.74 28.70
CA PRO A 845 19.18 -23.55 27.93
C PRO A 845 20.05 -24.82 27.73
N MET A 846 19.48 -26.02 27.74
CA MET A 846 20.25 -27.29 27.75
C MET A 846 20.27 -28.08 26.43
N MET A 847 19.65 -27.59 25.36
CA MET A 847 19.75 -28.20 24.01
C MET A 847 20.28 -27.20 22.96
N ALA A 848 21.13 -26.26 23.38
CA ALA A 848 21.86 -25.34 22.52
C ALA A 848 23.20 -25.93 22.02
N SER A 849 23.25 -27.23 21.70
CA SER A 849 24.48 -27.91 21.25
C SER A 849 24.69 -27.90 19.73
N SER A 850 23.82 -27.24 18.96
CA SER A 850 24.02 -26.96 17.54
C SER A 850 23.95 -25.44 17.30
N GLY A 851 25.11 -24.78 17.31
CA GLY A 851 25.25 -23.31 17.34
C GLY A 851 24.71 -22.55 16.13
N ARG A 852 23.39 -22.43 15.98
CA ARG A 852 22.75 -21.59 14.95
C ARG A 852 21.51 -20.86 15.46
N ARG A 853 21.42 -19.59 15.03
CA ARG A 853 20.30 -18.61 15.09
C ARG A 853 20.23 -17.70 16.33
N MET A 854 21.28 -16.88 16.51
CA MET A 854 21.27 -15.69 17.40
C MET A 854 20.94 -14.38 16.65
N ASP A 855 20.85 -14.38 15.32
CA ASP A 855 20.48 -13.23 14.51
C ASP A 855 19.02 -13.37 14.07
N GLY A 856 18.15 -12.39 14.38
CA GLY A 856 16.75 -12.34 13.93
C GLY A 856 16.55 -12.12 12.41
N PHE A 857 17.47 -12.64 11.59
CA PHE A 857 17.52 -12.48 10.13
C PHE A 857 17.88 -13.81 9.45
N ASP A 858 16.95 -14.37 8.69
CA ASP A 858 17.09 -15.63 7.95
C ASP A 858 17.52 -15.34 6.50
N VAL A 859 18.79 -15.62 6.20
CA VAL A 859 19.42 -15.31 4.91
C VAL A 859 18.76 -16.05 3.73
N PRO A 860 18.57 -17.39 3.77
CA PRO A 860 17.84 -18.10 2.72
C PRO A 860 16.42 -17.57 2.48
N TYR A 861 15.70 -17.23 3.54
CA TYR A 861 14.33 -16.71 3.44
C TYR A 861 14.27 -15.32 2.79
N VAL A 862 15.16 -14.40 3.20
CA VAL A 862 15.26 -13.07 2.59
C VAL A 862 15.75 -13.15 1.14
N ARG A 863 16.65 -14.08 0.83
CA ARG A 863 17.13 -14.31 -0.55
C ARG A 863 15.98 -14.65 -1.50
N SER A 864 15.12 -15.59 -1.11
CA SER A 864 13.94 -15.98 -1.91
C SER A 864 13.01 -14.79 -2.16
N GLN A 865 12.76 -13.97 -1.13
CA GLN A 865 11.96 -12.74 -1.27
C GLN A 865 12.57 -11.71 -2.22
N LEU A 866 13.89 -11.49 -2.17
CA LEU A 866 14.53 -10.52 -3.06
C LEU A 866 14.57 -10.98 -4.52
N GLN A 867 14.68 -12.29 -4.75
CA GLN A 867 14.61 -12.88 -6.08
C GLN A 867 13.23 -12.71 -6.70
N SER A 868 12.17 -12.97 -5.94
CA SER A 868 10.78 -12.82 -6.43
C SER A 868 10.41 -11.39 -6.80
N LEU A 869 11.04 -10.40 -6.16
CA LEU A 869 10.78 -8.98 -6.40
C LEU A 869 11.49 -8.40 -7.64
N LEU A 870 12.47 -9.12 -8.23
CA LEU A 870 13.34 -8.61 -9.31
C LEU A 870 14.04 -7.27 -8.98
N LEU A 871 14.21 -6.97 -7.69
CA LEU A 871 14.69 -5.67 -7.23
C LEU A 871 16.12 -5.38 -7.69
N ILE A 872 16.99 -6.37 -7.60
CA ILE A 872 18.41 -6.25 -7.96
C ILE A 872 18.57 -5.98 -9.46
N ASP A 873 17.76 -6.64 -10.30
CA ASP A 873 17.77 -6.41 -11.74
C ASP A 873 17.22 -5.03 -12.10
N SER A 874 16.21 -4.54 -11.37
CA SER A 874 15.68 -3.18 -11.52
C SER A 874 16.75 -2.12 -11.18
N VAL A 875 17.50 -2.30 -10.09
CA VAL A 875 18.60 -1.40 -9.73
C VAL A 875 19.71 -1.43 -10.78
N ARG A 876 20.08 -2.61 -11.30
CA ARG A 876 21.07 -2.73 -12.40
C ARG A 876 20.60 -2.02 -13.66
N SER A 877 19.31 -2.17 -14.01
CA SER A 877 18.66 -1.49 -15.12
C SER A 877 18.74 0.03 -14.95
N CYS A 878 18.36 0.54 -13.77
CA CYS A 878 18.41 1.97 -13.47
C CYS A 878 19.84 2.54 -13.53
N ASN A 879 20.84 1.81 -13.02
CA ASN A 879 22.24 2.27 -13.01
C ASN A 879 22.87 2.29 -14.41
N ARG A 880 22.44 1.43 -15.33
CA ARG A 880 22.89 1.42 -16.74
C ARG A 880 22.09 2.38 -17.62
N GLY A 881 20.82 2.58 -17.29
CA GLY A 881 19.90 3.44 -18.02
C GLY A 881 19.97 4.92 -17.62
N TYR A 882 18.95 5.64 -18.05
CA TYR A 882 18.69 7.06 -17.76
C TYR A 882 17.28 7.19 -17.19
N PRO A 883 17.10 6.95 -15.87
CA PRO A 883 15.77 6.89 -15.25
C PRO A 883 15.11 8.26 -15.11
N GLU A 884 15.91 9.34 -15.02
CA GLU A 884 15.40 10.70 -14.93
C GLU A 884 15.18 11.29 -16.32
N ARG A 885 14.00 11.86 -16.57
CA ARG A 885 13.61 12.41 -17.87
C ARG A 885 12.85 13.72 -17.71
N LEU A 886 13.25 14.74 -18.48
CA LEU A 886 12.58 16.04 -18.50
C LEU A 886 12.42 16.56 -19.94
N PRO A 887 11.25 17.09 -20.32
CA PRO A 887 11.10 17.83 -21.58
C PRO A 887 12.10 18.98 -21.66
N PHE A 888 12.66 19.24 -22.85
CA PHE A 888 13.70 20.26 -23.01
C PHE A 888 13.27 21.65 -22.51
N ARG A 889 12.03 22.04 -22.81
CA ARG A 889 11.43 23.30 -22.37
C ARG A 889 11.40 23.45 -20.84
N ASP A 890 11.03 22.37 -20.15
CA ASP A 890 10.91 22.37 -18.69
C ASP A 890 12.30 22.37 -18.04
N PHE A 891 13.25 21.61 -18.61
CA PHE A 891 14.64 21.62 -18.18
C PHE A 891 15.26 23.02 -18.33
N ARG A 892 15.11 23.65 -19.51
CA ARG A 892 15.61 25.01 -19.76
C ARG A 892 15.02 25.99 -18.76
N ARG A 893 13.69 26.04 -18.61
CA ARG A 893 13.03 26.95 -17.64
C ARG A 893 13.54 26.77 -16.21
N ARG A 894 13.83 25.52 -15.81
CA ARG A 894 14.27 25.20 -14.45
C ARG A 894 15.75 25.56 -14.23
N PHE A 895 16.63 25.26 -15.19
CA PHE A 895 18.08 25.31 -15.00
C PHE A 895 18.81 26.42 -15.78
N GLN A 896 18.10 27.25 -16.56
CA GLN A 896 18.70 28.37 -17.29
C GLN A 896 19.43 29.37 -16.38
N CYS A 897 19.00 29.51 -15.11
CA CYS A 897 19.67 30.35 -14.11
C CYS A 897 21.11 29.92 -13.78
N LEU A 898 21.52 28.70 -14.16
CA LEU A 898 22.89 28.22 -13.97
C LEU A 898 23.89 28.84 -14.95
N ILE A 899 23.41 29.40 -16.07
CA ILE A 899 24.22 30.11 -17.05
C ILE A 899 24.13 31.61 -16.76
N GLN A 900 25.28 32.29 -16.70
CA GLN A 900 25.32 33.75 -16.61
C GLN A 900 24.92 34.39 -17.95
N ASN A 901 24.11 35.46 -17.90
CA ASN A 901 23.47 36.15 -19.04
C ASN A 901 24.38 36.62 -20.20
N GLN A 902 25.69 36.36 -20.17
CA GLN A 902 26.65 36.80 -21.18
C GLN A 902 26.85 35.80 -22.34
N SER A 903 26.43 34.53 -22.21
CA SER A 903 26.68 33.48 -23.22
C SER A 903 25.45 33.02 -24.02
N ILE A 904 24.28 33.63 -23.81
CA ILE A 904 23.09 33.35 -24.62
C ILE A 904 22.80 34.61 -25.47
N PRO A 905 23.18 34.63 -26.75
CA PRO A 905 22.82 35.70 -27.67
C PRO A 905 21.30 35.89 -27.64
N ARG A 906 20.82 37.13 -27.53
CA ARG A 906 19.38 37.48 -27.61
C ARG A 906 18.77 37.25 -29.01
N ASN A 907 19.45 36.49 -29.87
CA ASN A 907 18.99 36.20 -31.21
C ASN A 907 17.76 35.27 -31.14
N ILE A 908 16.74 35.64 -31.89
CA ILE A 908 15.42 34.97 -31.94
C ILE A 908 15.53 33.49 -32.34
N GLN A 909 16.62 33.09 -33.02
CA GLN A 909 16.91 31.69 -33.39
C GLN A 909 17.42 30.81 -32.21
N ASP A 910 18.18 31.35 -31.25
CA ASP A 910 18.57 30.61 -30.02
C ASP A 910 17.40 30.50 -29.00
N ALA A 911 16.33 31.29 -29.20
CA ALA A 911 15.10 31.16 -28.43
C ALA A 911 14.28 29.91 -28.85
N LEU A 912 14.43 29.44 -30.09
CA LEU A 912 13.66 28.34 -30.68
C LEU A 912 14.29 26.94 -30.43
N ASP A 913 15.61 26.84 -30.23
CA ASP A 913 16.28 25.55 -30.01
C ASP A 913 16.46 25.21 -28.52
N ASP A 914 15.39 24.66 -27.91
CA ASP A 914 15.43 24.18 -26.53
C ASP A 914 16.41 23.01 -26.33
N ARG A 915 16.66 22.19 -27.37
CA ARG A 915 17.59 21.05 -27.30
C ARG A 915 19.04 21.55 -27.22
N GLY A 916 19.41 22.49 -28.09
CA GLY A 916 20.72 23.14 -28.05
C GLY A 916 20.98 23.89 -26.74
N ALA A 917 19.97 24.58 -26.21
CA ALA A 917 20.07 25.28 -24.93
C ALA A 917 20.34 24.31 -23.76
N VAL A 918 19.65 23.16 -23.72
CA VAL A 918 19.88 22.11 -22.72
C VAL A 918 21.30 21.56 -22.80
N LYS A 919 21.81 21.31 -24.01
CA LYS A 919 23.19 20.86 -24.22
C LYS A 919 24.20 21.86 -23.65
N LYS A 920 24.05 23.15 -23.97
CA LYS A 920 24.91 24.23 -23.44
C LYS A 920 24.88 24.30 -21.92
N ILE A 921 23.71 24.10 -21.28
CA ILE A 921 23.59 24.06 -19.81
C ILE A 921 24.38 22.89 -19.24
N LEU A 922 24.26 21.70 -19.82
CA LEU A 922 24.96 20.50 -19.33
C LEU A 922 26.48 20.62 -19.51
N GLU A 923 26.94 21.13 -20.65
CA GLU A 923 28.35 21.40 -20.94
C GLU A 923 28.93 22.46 -19.98
N ALA A 924 28.20 23.56 -19.73
CA ALA A 924 28.62 24.60 -18.79
C ALA A 924 28.72 24.10 -17.33
N MET A 925 27.96 23.04 -16.99
CA MET A 925 27.98 22.41 -15.67
C MET A 925 29.00 21.28 -15.53
N ASP A 926 29.82 21.04 -16.56
CA ASP A 926 30.85 19.99 -16.61
C ASP A 926 30.28 18.58 -16.38
N ILE A 927 29.14 18.30 -17.02
CA ILE A 927 28.50 16.97 -16.97
C ILE A 927 28.94 16.18 -18.19
N ASP A 928 29.58 15.03 -17.95
CA ASP A 928 30.06 14.17 -19.01
C ASP A 928 28.93 13.65 -19.91
N GLU A 929 29.22 13.54 -21.21
CA GLU A 929 28.27 13.03 -22.19
C GLU A 929 27.81 11.60 -21.89
N HIS A 930 28.61 10.75 -21.23
CA HIS A 930 28.17 9.39 -20.87
C HIS A 930 27.07 9.35 -19.79
N ARG A 931 26.84 10.46 -19.07
CA ARG A 931 25.84 10.54 -18.00
C ARG A 931 24.49 11.11 -18.46
N TYR A 932 24.41 11.65 -19.68
CA TYR A 932 23.15 12.11 -20.25
C TYR A 932 22.97 11.68 -21.72
N ARG A 933 21.72 11.69 -22.19
CA ARG A 933 21.38 11.52 -23.61
C ARG A 933 20.34 12.56 -24.01
N LEU A 934 20.57 13.20 -25.15
CA LEU A 934 19.60 14.10 -25.75
C LEU A 934 18.70 13.28 -26.68
N GLY A 935 17.46 13.05 -26.24
CA GLY A 935 16.42 12.44 -27.06
C GLY A 935 15.90 13.40 -28.13
N ILE A 936 14.78 13.05 -28.76
CA ILE A 936 14.08 13.90 -29.75
C ILE A 936 13.34 15.04 -29.04
N SER A 937 12.67 14.76 -27.92
CA SER A 937 11.77 15.70 -27.24
C SER A 937 12.18 16.05 -25.81
N GLN A 938 13.02 15.23 -25.20
CA GLN A 938 13.37 15.31 -23.79
C GLN A 938 14.84 14.93 -23.53
N VAL A 939 15.38 15.44 -22.43
CA VAL A 939 16.70 15.06 -21.93
C VAL A 939 16.55 13.89 -20.96
N LEU A 940 17.44 12.91 -21.11
CA LEU A 940 17.51 11.69 -20.31
C LEU A 940 18.79 11.75 -19.48
N LEU A 941 18.68 11.61 -18.17
CA LEU A 941 19.74 11.81 -17.20
C LEU A 941 19.91 10.56 -16.32
N ARG A 942 21.16 10.29 -15.90
CA ARG A 942 21.41 9.35 -14.79
C ARG A 942 20.90 9.93 -13.46
N SER A 943 20.66 9.06 -12.48
CA SER A 943 19.96 9.38 -11.22
C SER A 943 20.61 10.48 -10.37
N ASP A 944 21.92 10.65 -10.44
CA ASP A 944 22.69 11.59 -9.62
C ASP A 944 22.73 13.02 -10.16
N ILE A 945 22.51 13.19 -11.47
CA ILE A 945 22.71 14.47 -12.15
C ILE A 945 21.67 15.49 -11.76
N LEU A 946 20.39 15.09 -11.72
CA LEU A 946 19.30 16.02 -11.44
C LEU A 946 19.45 16.64 -10.04
N VAL A 947 19.88 15.83 -9.07
CA VAL A 947 20.18 16.27 -7.70
C VAL A 947 21.31 17.29 -7.70
N THR A 948 22.41 16.98 -8.39
CA THR A 948 23.56 17.89 -8.53
C THR A 948 23.19 19.22 -9.16
N LEU A 949 22.37 19.20 -10.22
CA LEU A 949 21.89 20.41 -10.89
C LEU A 949 20.99 21.25 -9.98
N GLU A 950 20.15 20.61 -9.16
CA GLU A 950 19.32 21.32 -8.20
C GLU A 950 20.10 21.94 -7.05
N GLU A 951 21.14 21.27 -6.54
CA GLU A 951 22.01 21.86 -5.53
C GLU A 951 22.74 23.10 -6.06
N LYS A 952 23.30 23.02 -7.28
CA LYS A 952 23.91 24.18 -7.95
C LYS A 952 22.90 25.31 -8.15
N ARG A 953 21.65 24.98 -8.50
CA ARG A 953 20.57 25.96 -8.68
C ARG A 953 20.21 26.66 -7.38
N ASP A 954 20.04 25.91 -6.30
CA ASP A 954 19.74 26.47 -4.98
C ASP A 954 20.85 27.42 -4.52
N TRP A 955 22.11 27.04 -4.74
CA TRP A 955 23.26 27.87 -4.41
C TRP A 955 23.24 29.20 -5.18
N GLN A 956 23.00 29.16 -6.49
CA GLN A 956 22.88 30.37 -7.32
C GLN A 956 21.70 31.26 -6.91
N LEU A 957 20.57 30.66 -6.54
CA LEU A 957 19.36 31.40 -6.17
C LEU A 957 19.37 31.92 -4.73
N SER A 958 20.23 31.39 -3.84
CA SER A 958 20.21 31.71 -2.40
C SER A 958 20.29 33.22 -2.13
N GLY A 959 21.22 33.93 -2.76
CA GLY A 959 21.38 35.38 -2.56
C GLY A 959 20.17 36.20 -3.02
N LEU A 960 19.53 35.79 -4.12
CA LEU A 960 18.28 36.42 -4.60
C LEU A 960 17.12 36.16 -3.64
N ILE A 961 16.99 34.93 -3.14
CA ILE A 961 15.96 34.54 -2.18
C ILE A 961 16.13 35.31 -0.87
N GLU A 962 17.36 35.44 -0.37
CA GLU A 962 17.67 36.21 0.84
C GLU A 962 17.30 37.68 0.69
N SER A 963 17.61 38.29 -0.46
CA SER A 963 17.22 39.66 -0.78
C SER A 963 15.70 39.84 -0.80
N LEU A 964 14.98 38.91 -1.44
CA LEU A 964 13.51 38.91 -1.45
C LEU A 964 12.94 38.76 -0.03
N GLN A 965 13.44 37.79 0.75
CA GLN A 965 13.02 37.58 2.14
C GLN A 965 13.23 38.82 2.99
N ARG A 966 14.36 39.53 2.82
CA ARG A 966 14.64 40.80 3.50
C ARG A 966 13.58 41.85 3.17
N GLN A 967 13.23 42.03 1.88
CA GLN A 967 12.21 42.98 1.46
C GLN A 967 10.82 42.62 1.99
N CYS A 968 10.43 41.35 1.94
CA CYS A 968 9.14 40.89 2.48
C CYS A 968 9.04 41.11 3.99
N ARG A 969 10.10 40.78 4.74
CA ARG A 969 10.16 41.02 6.20
C ARG A 969 10.09 42.51 6.52
N LEU A 970 10.79 43.34 5.75
CA LEU A 970 10.74 44.80 5.89
C LEU A 970 9.30 45.30 5.67
N HIS A 971 8.65 44.90 4.58
CA HIS A 971 7.27 45.28 4.28
C HIS A 971 6.28 44.86 5.40
N LEU A 972 6.38 43.62 5.87
CA LEU A 972 5.54 43.13 6.97
C LEU A 972 5.80 43.89 8.27
N SER A 973 7.07 44.20 8.57
CA SER A 973 7.44 44.97 9.76
C SER A 973 6.86 46.39 9.72
N HIS A 974 6.87 47.05 8.56
CA HIS A 974 6.25 48.35 8.38
C HIS A 974 4.74 48.31 8.58
N ARG A 975 4.04 47.32 8.01
CA ARG A 975 2.60 47.15 8.24
C ARG A 975 2.25 46.87 9.70
N TRP A 976 3.05 46.05 10.38
CA TRP A 976 2.88 45.80 11.82
C TRP A 976 3.10 47.06 12.65
N LEU A 977 4.14 47.85 12.32
CA LEU A 977 4.43 49.10 12.99
C LEU A 977 3.32 50.14 12.78
N GLU A 978 2.81 50.27 11.55
CA GLU A 978 1.70 51.15 11.21
C GLU A 978 0.44 50.77 12.00
N LYS A 979 0.09 49.48 12.03
CA LYS A 979 -1.02 48.97 12.86
C LYS A 979 -0.83 49.31 14.33
N ARG A 980 0.38 49.13 14.87
CA ARG A 980 0.69 49.47 16.28
C ARG A 980 0.59 50.96 16.55
N ARG A 981 1.10 51.82 15.67
CA ARG A 981 1.00 53.28 15.79
C ARG A 981 -0.46 53.73 15.77
N LEU A 982 -1.27 53.17 14.87
CA LEU A 982 -2.70 53.45 14.80
C LEU A 982 -3.40 53.01 16.09
N GLN A 983 -3.10 51.80 16.60
CA GLN A 983 -3.63 51.31 17.88
C GLN A 983 -3.24 52.22 19.04
N GLU A 984 -2.00 52.69 19.10
CA GLU A 984 -1.52 53.58 20.15
C GLU A 984 -2.25 54.95 20.12
N ILE A 985 -2.37 55.56 18.93
CA ILE A 985 -3.11 56.81 18.76
C ILE A 985 -4.57 56.61 19.14
N ALA A 986 -5.20 55.52 18.68
CA ALA A 986 -6.59 55.19 19.00
C ALA A 986 -6.79 55.02 20.51
N ILE A 987 -5.90 54.29 21.19
CA ILE A 987 -5.95 54.12 22.65
C ILE A 987 -5.87 55.48 23.35
N ARG A 988 -4.93 56.36 22.96
CA ARG A 988 -4.81 57.71 23.55
C ARG A 988 -6.07 58.55 23.31
N CYS A 989 -6.62 58.53 22.10
CA CYS A 989 -7.86 59.23 21.76
C CYS A 989 -9.05 58.72 22.56
N ILE A 990 -9.23 57.40 22.67
CA ILE A 990 -10.30 56.76 23.46
C ILE A 990 -10.14 57.13 24.94
N GLN A 991 -8.93 57.04 25.50
CA GLN A 991 -8.67 57.42 26.89
C GLN A 991 -8.97 58.90 27.14
N LYS A 992 -8.55 59.80 26.24
CA LYS A 992 -8.85 61.23 26.34
C LYS A 992 -10.35 61.50 26.28
N ASN A 993 -11.05 60.90 25.31
CA ASN A 993 -12.49 61.04 25.16
C ASN A 993 -13.25 60.45 26.35
N GLY A 994 -12.81 59.32 26.91
CA GLY A 994 -13.40 58.74 28.12
C GLY A 994 -13.28 59.67 29.33
N ARG A 995 -12.11 60.31 29.52
CA ARG A 995 -11.91 61.32 30.58
C ARG A 995 -12.79 62.54 30.37
N LEU A 996 -12.83 63.09 29.15
CA LEU A 996 -13.69 64.23 28.81
C LEU A 996 -15.18 63.90 28.99
N TYR A 997 -15.61 62.72 28.54
CA TYR A 997 -16.98 62.24 28.72
C TYR A 997 -17.34 62.09 30.20
N SER A 998 -16.42 61.62 31.05
CA SER A 998 -16.64 61.55 32.50
C SER A 998 -16.98 62.92 33.10
N ASN A 999 -16.36 63.99 32.58
CA ASN A 999 -16.64 65.36 33.03
C ASN A 999 -17.94 65.91 32.42
N VAL A 1000 -18.16 65.68 31.11
CA VAL A 1000 -19.31 66.22 30.36
C VAL A 1000 -20.61 65.49 30.71
N ARG A 1001 -20.56 64.21 31.08
CA ARG A 1001 -21.74 63.42 31.46
C ARG A 1001 -22.50 64.04 32.64
N GLU A 1002 -21.79 64.65 33.57
CA GLU A 1002 -22.41 65.28 34.74
C GLU A 1002 -22.94 66.69 34.49
N TRP A 1003 -22.59 67.31 33.36
CA TRP A 1003 -23.03 68.66 33.00
C TRP A 1003 -24.51 68.71 32.61
N ASP A 1004 -25.28 69.59 33.25
CA ASP A 1004 -26.75 69.64 33.10
C ASP A 1004 -27.21 69.98 31.67
N TRP A 1005 -26.50 70.85 30.97
CA TRP A 1005 -26.78 71.15 29.55
C TRP A 1005 -26.60 69.94 28.65
N TRP A 1006 -25.62 69.08 28.94
CA TRP A 1006 -25.43 67.83 28.20
C TRP A 1006 -26.55 66.82 28.47
N LYS A 1007 -27.03 66.73 29.71
CA LYS A 1007 -28.21 65.91 30.09
C LYS A 1007 -29.48 66.37 29.37
N LEU A 1008 -29.68 67.68 29.20
CA LEU A 1008 -30.79 68.23 28.41
C LEU A 1008 -30.64 67.92 26.91
N TYR A 1009 -29.46 68.21 26.34
CA TYR A 1009 -29.18 67.98 24.92
C TYR A 1009 -29.35 66.50 24.52
N THR A 1010 -28.87 65.57 25.34
CA THR A 1010 -29.01 64.13 25.09
C THR A 1010 -30.46 63.63 25.13
N ARG A 1011 -31.35 64.30 25.88
CA ARG A 1011 -32.81 64.01 25.87
C ARG A 1011 -33.52 64.62 24.67
N VAL A 1012 -33.09 65.79 24.20
CA VAL A 1012 -33.75 66.52 23.11
C VAL A 1012 -33.29 66.04 21.72
N LYS A 1013 -32.00 65.72 21.56
CA LYS A 1013 -31.42 65.30 20.27
C LYS A 1013 -32.14 64.12 19.59
N PRO A 1014 -32.56 63.05 20.30
CA PRO A 1014 -33.30 61.93 19.67
C PRO A 1014 -34.66 62.35 19.11
N LEU A 1015 -35.27 63.43 19.62
CA LEU A 1015 -36.55 63.96 19.14
C LEU A 1015 -36.41 64.72 17.80
N LEU A 1016 -35.17 65.06 17.40
CA LEU A 1016 -34.83 65.76 16.14
C LEU A 1016 -34.41 64.78 15.01
N GLY A 1017 -34.72 63.48 15.16
CA GLY A 1017 -34.14 62.36 14.38
C GLY A 1017 -34.40 62.30 12.87
N VAL A 1018 -35.15 63.23 12.28
CA VAL A 1018 -35.54 63.20 10.85
C VAL A 1018 -34.32 63.29 9.92
N ALA A 1019 -33.37 64.18 10.21
CA ALA A 1019 -32.17 64.35 9.38
C ALA A 1019 -31.16 63.18 9.51
N GLN A 1020 -31.10 62.54 10.68
CA GLN A 1020 -30.23 61.37 10.90
C GLN A 1020 -30.81 60.10 10.26
N GLN A 1021 -32.14 60.01 10.18
CA GLN A 1021 -32.81 58.94 9.44
C GLN A 1021 -32.47 59.03 7.95
N ASP A 1022 -32.53 60.20 7.32
CA ASP A 1022 -32.26 60.33 5.87
C ASP A 1022 -30.84 59.93 5.45
N GLU A 1023 -29.82 60.35 6.22
CA GLU A 1023 -28.43 59.99 5.99
C GLU A 1023 -28.19 58.49 6.21
N ALA A 1024 -28.72 57.92 7.30
CA ALA A 1024 -28.66 56.49 7.54
C ALA A 1024 -29.38 55.71 6.42
N THR A 1025 -30.54 56.18 5.95
CA THR A 1025 -31.30 55.53 4.88
C THR A 1025 -30.54 55.58 3.55
N ARG A 1026 -29.73 56.61 3.32
CA ARG A 1026 -28.85 56.72 2.15
C ARG A 1026 -27.69 55.72 2.23
N GLU A 1027 -27.01 55.62 3.37
CA GLU A 1027 -25.94 54.63 3.57
C GLU A 1027 -26.47 53.19 3.44
N TRP A 1028 -27.64 52.91 4.02
CA TRP A 1028 -28.29 51.60 3.88
C TRP A 1028 -28.65 51.30 2.43
N ARG A 1029 -29.16 52.27 1.68
CA ARG A 1029 -29.44 52.11 0.23
C ARG A 1029 -28.18 51.77 -0.56
N GLU A 1030 -27.07 52.46 -0.35
CA GLU A 1030 -25.81 52.14 -1.04
C GLU A 1030 -25.26 50.77 -0.67
N ARG A 1031 -25.40 50.37 0.61
CA ARG A 1031 -24.94 49.06 1.09
C ARG A 1031 -25.77 47.93 0.51
N VAL A 1032 -27.09 48.11 0.46
CA VAL A 1032 -28.03 47.19 -0.18
C VAL A 1032 -27.70 47.05 -1.67
N GLN A 1033 -27.49 48.17 -2.38
CA GLN A 1033 -27.16 48.13 -3.82
C GLN A 1033 -25.86 47.38 -4.11
N LYS A 1034 -24.82 47.57 -3.27
CA LYS A 1034 -23.56 46.81 -3.40
C LYS A 1034 -23.77 45.32 -3.16
N LEU A 1035 -24.54 44.96 -2.14
CA LEU A 1035 -24.86 43.55 -1.84
C LEU A 1035 -25.68 42.92 -2.96
N GLU A 1036 -26.67 43.62 -3.49
CA GLU A 1036 -27.47 43.18 -4.63
C GLU A 1036 -26.62 42.93 -5.87
N ALA A 1037 -25.69 43.84 -6.19
CA ALA A 1037 -24.77 43.65 -7.31
C ALA A 1037 -23.87 42.40 -7.14
N THR A 1038 -23.32 42.20 -5.94
CA THR A 1038 -22.53 40.99 -5.66
C THR A 1038 -23.36 39.71 -5.72
N ASN A 1039 -24.60 39.75 -5.22
CA ASN A 1039 -25.51 38.60 -5.23
C ASN A 1039 -25.93 38.25 -6.66
N ASN A 1040 -26.23 39.26 -7.49
CA ASN A 1040 -26.54 39.05 -8.91
C ASN A 1040 -25.36 38.45 -9.67
N GLY A 1041 -24.12 38.92 -9.42
CA GLY A 1041 -22.91 38.32 -10.00
C GLY A 1041 -22.73 36.86 -9.60
N LEU A 1042 -22.90 36.54 -8.31
CA LEU A 1042 -22.83 35.16 -7.81
C LEU A 1042 -23.93 34.26 -8.38
N ARG A 1043 -25.16 34.76 -8.52
CA ARG A 1043 -26.27 34.03 -9.16
C ARG A 1043 -25.98 33.72 -10.64
N SER A 1044 -25.39 34.66 -11.37
CA SER A 1044 -24.98 34.43 -12.76
C SER A 1044 -23.90 33.36 -12.88
N GLU A 1045 -22.90 33.36 -12.00
CA GLU A 1045 -21.87 32.31 -11.98
C GLU A 1045 -22.43 30.95 -11.52
N HIS A 1046 -23.34 30.96 -10.54
CA HIS A 1046 -24.03 29.74 -10.08
C HIS A 1046 -24.83 29.09 -11.21
N THR A 1047 -25.69 29.85 -11.90
CA THR A 1047 -26.48 29.34 -13.03
C THR A 1047 -25.59 28.84 -14.18
N ARG A 1048 -24.47 29.52 -14.46
CA ARG A 1048 -23.48 29.05 -15.45
C ARG A 1048 -22.88 27.70 -15.06
N LEU A 1049 -22.49 27.53 -13.80
CA LEU A 1049 -21.94 26.27 -13.29
C LEU A 1049 -23.00 25.16 -13.25
N GLU A 1050 -24.22 25.46 -12.84
CA GLU A 1050 -25.36 24.53 -12.86
C GLU A 1050 -25.65 24.03 -14.28
N ASN A 1051 -25.68 24.93 -15.27
CA ASN A 1051 -25.85 24.56 -16.68
C ASN A 1051 -24.73 23.63 -17.15
N ARG A 1052 -23.48 23.88 -16.74
CA ARG A 1052 -22.35 23.01 -17.07
C ARG A 1052 -22.45 21.64 -16.40
N VAL A 1053 -22.92 21.58 -15.16
CA VAL A 1053 -23.18 20.31 -14.46
C VAL A 1053 -24.30 19.54 -15.17
N ALA A 1054 -25.39 20.19 -15.54
CA ALA A 1054 -26.50 19.57 -16.27
C ALA A 1054 -26.05 19.01 -17.63
N GLU A 1055 -25.21 19.76 -18.37
CA GLU A 1055 -24.61 19.29 -19.63
C GLU A 1055 -23.74 18.04 -19.42
N LEU A 1056 -22.87 18.05 -18.40
CA LEU A 1056 -22.01 16.90 -18.07
C LEU A 1056 -22.83 15.69 -17.61
N GLU A 1057 -23.89 15.90 -16.83
CA GLU A 1057 -24.82 14.83 -16.44
C GLU A 1057 -25.57 14.25 -17.65
N GLN A 1058 -25.98 15.08 -18.59
CA GLN A 1058 -26.63 14.63 -19.82
C GLN A 1058 -25.67 13.79 -20.67
N LEU A 1059 -24.42 14.25 -20.84
CA LEU A 1059 -23.38 13.48 -21.53
C LEU A 1059 -23.11 12.14 -20.82
N LEU A 1060 -23.06 12.13 -19.49
CA LEU A 1060 -22.89 10.92 -18.70
C LEU A 1060 -24.07 9.94 -18.87
N ARG A 1061 -25.31 10.45 -18.88
CA ARG A 1061 -26.51 9.62 -19.10
C ARG A 1061 -26.51 9.03 -20.51
N ALA A 1062 -26.22 9.83 -21.54
CA ALA A 1062 -26.14 9.37 -22.93
C ALA A 1062 -25.07 8.28 -23.11
N ALA A 1063 -23.87 8.51 -22.55
CA ALA A 1063 -22.81 7.53 -22.45
C ALA A 1063 -23.24 6.21 -21.80
N THR A 1064 -23.94 6.30 -20.66
CA THR A 1064 -24.41 5.14 -19.91
C THR A 1064 -25.49 4.37 -20.68
N GLN A 1065 -26.41 5.07 -21.35
CA GLN A 1065 -27.43 4.47 -22.21
C GLN A 1065 -26.80 3.78 -23.42
N GLN A 1066 -25.83 4.41 -24.08
CA GLN A 1066 -25.09 3.81 -25.19
C GLN A 1066 -24.37 2.53 -24.76
N SER A 1067 -23.72 2.55 -23.58
CA SER A 1067 -23.09 1.36 -23.01
C SER A 1067 -24.11 0.25 -22.72
N GLN A 1068 -25.27 0.56 -22.17
CA GLN A 1068 -26.34 -0.41 -21.91
C GLN A 1068 -26.94 -1.00 -23.20
N ALA A 1069 -27.12 -0.18 -24.23
CA ALA A 1069 -27.59 -0.64 -25.53
C ALA A 1069 -26.57 -1.59 -26.20
N LEU A 1070 -25.28 -1.23 -26.16
CA LEU A 1070 -24.20 -2.07 -26.68
C LEU A 1070 -24.10 -3.40 -25.91
N SER A 1071 -24.24 -3.34 -24.59
CA SER A 1071 -24.30 -4.49 -23.67
C SER A 1071 -25.39 -5.48 -24.08
N LEU A 1072 -26.64 -5.01 -24.19
CA LEU A 1072 -27.78 -5.85 -24.59
C LEU A 1072 -27.62 -6.42 -26.00
N GLY A 1073 -27.04 -5.64 -26.92
CA GLY A 1073 -26.74 -6.12 -28.28
C GLY A 1073 -25.73 -7.27 -28.28
N LEU A 1074 -24.68 -7.18 -27.47
CA LEU A 1074 -23.65 -8.22 -27.34
C LEU A 1074 -24.20 -9.48 -26.65
N GLU A 1075 -25.07 -9.34 -25.66
CA GLU A 1075 -25.77 -10.46 -25.02
C GLU A 1075 -26.67 -11.19 -26.01
N HIS A 1076 -27.46 -10.45 -26.80
CA HIS A 1076 -28.30 -11.03 -27.83
C HIS A 1076 -27.47 -11.78 -28.88
N GLU A 1077 -26.34 -11.21 -29.30
CA GLU A 1077 -25.42 -11.88 -30.23
C GLU A 1077 -24.82 -13.16 -29.61
N SER A 1078 -24.39 -13.10 -28.36
CA SER A 1078 -23.88 -14.27 -27.62
C SER A 1078 -24.93 -15.38 -27.51
N GLU A 1079 -26.17 -15.04 -27.16
CA GLU A 1079 -27.28 -15.99 -27.10
C GLU A 1079 -27.55 -16.65 -28.46
N MET A 1080 -27.62 -15.85 -29.52
CA MET A 1080 -27.82 -16.35 -30.88
C MET A 1080 -26.68 -17.29 -31.30
N ARG A 1081 -25.42 -16.95 -30.98
CA ARG A 1081 -24.27 -17.81 -31.25
C ARG A 1081 -24.34 -19.14 -30.49
N THR A 1082 -24.67 -19.11 -29.20
CA THR A 1082 -24.80 -20.36 -28.41
C THR A 1082 -25.90 -21.27 -28.95
N ARG A 1083 -27.05 -20.71 -29.37
CA ARG A 1083 -28.12 -21.49 -30.01
C ARG A 1083 -27.68 -22.10 -31.34
N LEU A 1084 -26.99 -21.32 -32.17
CA LEU A 1084 -26.45 -21.81 -33.45
C LEU A 1084 -25.39 -22.91 -33.24
N GLU A 1085 -24.57 -22.82 -32.20
CA GLU A 1085 -23.60 -23.86 -31.83
C GLU A 1085 -24.30 -25.16 -31.38
N GLU A 1086 -25.36 -25.06 -30.58
CA GLU A 1086 -26.19 -26.22 -30.19
C GLU A 1086 -26.85 -26.89 -31.40
N GLU A 1087 -27.42 -26.09 -32.31
CA GLU A 1087 -28.02 -26.59 -33.56
C GLU A 1087 -26.97 -27.29 -34.44
N LEU A 1088 -25.76 -26.73 -34.53
CA LEU A 1088 -24.65 -27.30 -35.29
C LEU A 1088 -24.13 -28.61 -34.66
N LEU A 1089 -24.00 -28.68 -33.34
CA LEU A 1089 -23.63 -29.90 -32.62
C LEU A 1089 -24.69 -30.99 -32.79
N SER A 1090 -25.96 -30.64 -32.66
CA SER A 1090 -27.11 -31.53 -32.89
C SER A 1090 -27.13 -32.04 -34.34
N ALA A 1091 -26.90 -31.16 -35.31
CA ALA A 1091 -26.82 -31.53 -36.72
C ALA A 1091 -25.64 -32.47 -37.00
N LYS A 1092 -24.44 -32.20 -36.45
CA LYS A 1092 -23.28 -33.08 -36.56
C LYS A 1092 -23.52 -34.46 -35.92
N GLN A 1093 -24.21 -34.50 -34.79
CA GLN A 1093 -24.57 -35.75 -34.13
C GLN A 1093 -25.55 -36.58 -34.96
N LYS A 1094 -26.59 -35.96 -35.51
CA LYS A 1094 -27.53 -36.60 -36.45
C LYS A 1094 -26.84 -37.08 -37.73
N LEU A 1095 -25.88 -36.32 -38.24
CA LEU A 1095 -25.07 -36.73 -39.40
C LEU A 1095 -24.20 -37.95 -39.09
N ARG A 1096 -23.56 -38.01 -37.91
CA ARG A 1096 -22.83 -39.21 -37.47
C ARG A 1096 -23.76 -40.41 -37.32
N GLU A 1097 -24.90 -40.24 -36.66
CA GLU A 1097 -25.88 -41.31 -36.48
C GLU A 1097 -26.42 -41.81 -37.83
N GLY A 1098 -26.72 -40.91 -38.76
CA GLY A 1098 -27.13 -41.26 -40.13
C GLY A 1098 -26.03 -41.97 -40.93
N TRP A 1099 -24.76 -41.58 -40.77
CA TRP A 1099 -23.63 -42.24 -41.40
C TRP A 1099 -23.43 -43.68 -40.88
N PHE A 1100 -23.61 -43.90 -39.57
CA PHE A 1100 -23.59 -45.24 -38.98
C PHE A 1100 -24.78 -46.12 -39.40
N HIS A 1101 -25.96 -45.53 -39.65
CA HIS A 1101 -27.11 -46.27 -40.19
C HIS A 1101 -26.93 -46.63 -41.67
N SER A 1102 -26.19 -45.82 -42.44
CA SER A 1102 -25.89 -46.09 -43.85
C SER A 1102 -24.80 -47.15 -44.08
N GLN A 1103 -23.97 -47.48 -43.08
CA GLN A 1103 -22.97 -48.56 -43.18
C GLN A 1103 -23.49 -49.93 -42.71
N ASN A 1104 -24.66 -49.98 -42.07
CA ASN A 1104 -25.30 -51.22 -41.62
C ASN A 1104 -26.40 -51.74 -42.58
N TYR A 1105 -26.46 -51.21 -43.80
CA TYR A 1105 -27.33 -51.66 -44.89
C TYR A 1105 -26.54 -52.11 -46.11
#